data_AF-A0AA40SKL5-F1
#
_entry.id   AF-A0AA40SKL5-F1
#
_cell.length_a   1.000
_cell.length_b   1.000
_cell.length_c   1.000
_cell.angle_alpha   90.00
_cell.angle_beta   90.00
_cell.angle_gamma   90.00
#
_symmetry.space_group_name_H-M   'P 1'
#
loop_
_entity.id
_entity.type
_entity.pdbx_description
1 polymer ?
#
loop_
_entity_poly.entity_id
_entity_poly.type
_entity_poly.pdbx_seq_one_letter_code
_entity_poly.pdbx_strand_id
1 'polypeptide(L)'
;MAPKTTSRRSRRQPAGKARTGRAKASPPAVVPAQAEALATESPAQEPESPAVPVILPEADPVLADAHDRAADLRDQAATHAAGLLDAARAEAATIVEDASVERARVLADAEEAADQARTDAEAKAERLIADARGEADALMTAANGKADQVLAAAEEDADRVRTEAAKTAAADAEQVRADAEAKAEQLLADARREADQVLAAARRQAEEVITTATTEADRVRADGERAAAKVLGDAEAKRTELLAEAERTAAEIRTRATKDSEQVLERARSEADRMRESADDQAAQVRAGAEKAAIGLRQDAERALAEARASAEELRAAAEWDAVRLREQAEKEAETAREAAVKAAADQAAAAQARAEGERILTEATQRTVQRARHRQIRTESRAARRKARADARPEGGVPPLSGQELVLVVAIVLAAAVVSTLGLLSSYTALETKAAGWGWEWPWLLPVGIDVAIPAFTGANLVLIRMGMELRWIRWVPRALTAVTVYLNWNASDSTSGRLGHAALTLLWVVFSEIASHVYATRIGAVTGKKRMETVRRSRWILAPIPTARLRRRMILWEITSYDEALTRLQQETWLRARLREEHGLLWRWKAPLEQRMTLKLGSAPAALADTLTPDDAHTIERVEESGDAHDAHPEMSALTSGDADGERERPALTRGARASERPDGDDDAHRADGHRTRSETDALTERRHDRIRLLYTELGRRPQWTEIRDALTEAGLSDEPVSRPTAQRLRQQVEESAQDALVGAKVSAPASA
;
A
#
# COMPACT_ATOMS: atom_id res chain seq x y z
N MET A 1 -6.44 9.17 -33.14
CA MET A 1 -5.46 9.61 -34.17
C MET A 1 -5.84 11.02 -34.61
N ALA A 2 -4.90 11.87 -35.00
CA ALA A 2 -5.19 13.24 -35.47
C ALA A 2 -4.31 13.59 -36.68
N PRO A 3 -4.88 13.86 -37.88
CA PRO A 3 -4.11 14.23 -39.05
C PRO A 3 -3.76 15.72 -39.06
N LYS A 4 -2.60 16.07 -39.63
CA LYS A 4 -2.21 17.44 -39.99
C LYS A 4 -2.11 17.57 -41.51
N THR A 5 -2.74 18.59 -42.08
CA THR A 5 -2.48 19.12 -43.43
C THR A 5 -2.45 20.65 -43.33
N THR A 6 -1.47 21.41 -43.80
CA THR A 6 -0.66 21.42 -45.04
C THR A 6 -1.30 22.20 -46.19
N SER A 7 -0.84 23.43 -46.40
CA SER A 7 -0.68 24.00 -47.75
C SER A 7 0.40 25.12 -47.75
N ARG A 8 0.97 25.42 -48.93
CA ARG A 8 2.14 26.30 -49.11
C ARG A 8 2.28 26.71 -50.58
N ARG A 9 2.02 27.97 -50.98
CA ARG A 9 2.72 28.60 -52.14
C ARG A 9 2.43 30.09 -52.42
N SER A 10 3.48 30.75 -52.91
CA SER A 10 3.52 31.66 -54.07
C SER A 10 2.60 32.89 -54.13
N ARG A 11 3.23 34.08 -54.17
CA ARG A 11 2.67 35.28 -54.79
C ARG A 11 3.64 35.78 -55.87
N ARG A 12 3.17 35.98 -57.10
CA ARG A 12 3.93 36.57 -58.23
C ARG A 12 3.58 38.05 -58.39
N GLN A 13 4.46 38.80 -59.04
CA GLN A 13 4.17 40.14 -59.59
C GLN A 13 3.20 40.03 -60.79
N PRO A 14 2.59 41.15 -61.19
CA PRO A 14 2.96 41.72 -62.50
C PRO A 14 3.39 43.20 -62.39
N ALA A 15 3.85 43.78 -63.51
CA ALA A 15 4.40 45.12 -63.55
C ALA A 15 3.79 46.00 -64.66
N GLY A 16 3.62 47.29 -64.34
CA GLY A 16 3.88 48.43 -65.23
C GLY A 16 2.98 48.69 -66.44
N LYS A 17 2.36 49.88 -66.45
CA LYS A 17 2.52 50.87 -67.53
C LYS A 17 1.96 52.23 -67.10
N ALA A 18 2.66 53.30 -67.50
CA ALA A 18 2.19 54.68 -67.43
C ALA A 18 2.36 55.32 -68.82
N ARG A 19 1.38 56.12 -69.26
CA ARG A 19 1.49 57.06 -70.39
C ARG A 19 0.25 57.96 -70.41
N THR A 20 0.45 59.27 -70.34
CA THR A 20 -0.53 60.32 -70.59
C THR A 20 0.12 61.42 -71.44
N GLY A 21 -0.68 62.11 -72.25
CA GLY A 21 -0.20 63.10 -73.23
C GLY A 21 -1.02 63.03 -74.53
N ARG A 22 -1.74 64.10 -74.85
CA ARG A 22 -2.77 64.16 -75.91
C ARG A 22 -2.36 65.19 -76.98
N ALA A 23 -2.79 64.97 -78.23
CA ALA A 23 -2.60 65.89 -79.36
C ALA A 23 -3.65 67.05 -79.32
N LYS A 24 -3.72 68.03 -80.25
CA LYS A 24 -3.25 68.10 -81.65
C LYS A 24 -3.26 69.55 -82.20
N ALA A 25 -2.28 69.89 -83.05
CA ALA A 25 -2.19 70.91 -84.13
C ALA A 25 -3.10 72.18 -84.20
N SER A 26 -2.47 73.33 -84.56
CA SER A 26 -2.75 74.08 -85.82
C SER A 26 -1.70 75.20 -86.12
N PRO A 27 -1.51 75.63 -87.40
CA PRO A 27 -0.54 76.68 -87.83
C PRO A 27 -1.22 77.85 -88.62
N PRO A 28 -0.52 78.75 -89.35
CA PRO A 28 0.85 79.31 -89.22
C PRO A 28 0.84 80.86 -89.03
N ALA A 29 2.02 81.51 -89.01
CA ALA A 29 2.18 82.98 -89.07
C ALA A 29 2.94 83.40 -90.35
N VAL A 30 2.78 84.66 -90.80
CA VAL A 30 3.34 85.19 -92.05
C VAL A 30 4.04 86.55 -91.83
N VAL A 31 5.30 86.61 -92.27
CA VAL A 31 6.14 87.76 -92.73
C VAL A 31 5.90 89.17 -92.13
N PRO A 32 6.93 89.81 -91.54
CA PRO A 32 6.88 91.23 -91.16
C PRO A 32 7.15 92.16 -92.36
N ALA A 33 6.67 93.41 -92.27
CA ALA A 33 6.98 94.46 -93.23
C ALA A 33 8.03 95.43 -92.66
N GLN A 34 9.06 95.74 -93.47
CA GLN A 34 9.91 96.92 -93.32
C GLN A 34 10.19 97.48 -94.71
N ALA A 35 9.96 98.78 -94.87
CA ALA A 35 10.36 99.56 -96.05
C ALA A 35 10.87 100.89 -95.52
N GLU A 36 12.15 101.20 -95.76
CA GLU A 36 12.79 102.42 -95.27
C GLU A 36 12.59 103.61 -96.21
N ALA A 37 12.81 104.81 -95.66
CA ALA A 37 12.53 106.07 -96.32
C ALA A 37 13.56 106.41 -97.42
N LEU A 38 13.11 107.22 -98.39
CA LEU A 38 13.94 108.02 -99.27
C LEU A 38 13.65 109.49 -99.01
N ALA A 39 14.69 110.30 -98.80
CA ALA A 39 14.58 111.72 -98.54
C ALA A 39 15.64 112.51 -99.33
N THR A 40 15.22 113.65 -99.88
CA THR A 40 15.98 114.89 -100.11
C THR A 40 17.44 114.82 -100.56
N GLU A 41 17.74 115.31 -101.78
CA GLU A 41 18.36 116.65 -102.00
C GLU A 41 18.75 116.90 -103.48
N SER A 42 18.38 118.07 -104.02
CA SER A 42 19.08 118.76 -105.12
C SER A 42 18.57 120.20 -105.27
N PRO A 43 19.44 121.18 -105.59
CA PRO A 43 19.09 122.61 -105.58
C PRO A 43 18.62 123.18 -106.94
N ALA A 44 18.19 124.43 -106.92
CA ALA A 44 17.80 125.22 -108.09
C ALA A 44 19.01 125.81 -108.85
N GLN A 45 18.81 126.26 -110.10
CA GLN A 45 18.95 127.70 -110.44
C GLN A 45 18.33 128.07 -111.80
N GLU A 46 18.24 129.37 -112.07
CA GLU A 46 17.60 130.01 -113.23
C GLU A 46 18.56 130.19 -114.44
N PRO A 47 18.03 130.47 -115.64
CA PRO A 47 18.78 131.08 -116.75
C PRO A 47 18.37 132.55 -116.99
N GLU A 48 19.30 133.49 -116.86
CA GLU A 48 19.09 134.90 -117.25
C GLU A 48 19.52 135.22 -118.71
N SER A 49 18.90 136.28 -119.22
CA SER A 49 19.10 137.09 -120.43
C SER A 49 20.34 136.87 -121.34
N PRO A 50 20.16 136.85 -122.68
CA PRO A 50 21.26 136.97 -123.64
C PRO A 50 21.70 138.43 -123.86
N ALA A 51 22.98 138.66 -124.15
CA ALA A 51 23.52 139.95 -124.56
C ALA A 51 24.37 139.82 -125.85
N VAL A 52 24.08 140.62 -126.87
CA VAL A 52 24.76 140.59 -128.18
C VAL A 52 24.81 141.99 -128.81
N PRO A 53 25.99 142.47 -129.24
CA PRO A 53 26.11 143.57 -130.20
C PRO A 53 26.75 143.10 -131.52
N VAL A 54 26.31 143.66 -132.65
CA VAL A 54 26.92 143.47 -133.99
C VAL A 54 27.23 144.83 -134.61
N ILE A 55 28.38 144.93 -135.28
CA ILE A 55 28.90 146.14 -135.93
C ILE A 55 28.91 145.91 -137.45
N LEU A 56 28.50 146.91 -138.26
CA LEU A 56 28.83 147.17 -139.69
C LEU A 56 28.09 148.49 -140.15
N PRO A 57 28.41 149.15 -141.28
CA PRO A 57 28.94 150.53 -141.19
C PRO A 57 28.21 151.62 -142.02
N GLU A 58 28.65 152.88 -141.80
CA GLU A 58 28.80 154.07 -142.69
C GLU A 58 27.88 154.26 -143.95
N ALA A 59 27.41 155.46 -144.33
CA ALA A 59 28.05 156.79 -144.25
C ALA A 59 27.11 158.01 -144.42
N ASP A 60 27.59 159.18 -143.96
CA ASP A 60 27.33 160.57 -144.45
C ASP A 60 25.90 161.21 -144.28
N PRO A 61 25.70 162.55 -144.42
CA PRO A 61 25.37 163.36 -143.22
C PRO A 61 24.20 164.38 -143.36
N VAL A 62 24.11 165.31 -142.39
CA VAL A 62 23.13 166.43 -142.20
C VAL A 62 21.85 166.03 -141.44
N LEU A 63 21.82 166.01 -140.09
CA LEU A 63 21.74 167.12 -139.08
C LEU A 63 20.30 167.70 -138.90
N ALA A 64 19.80 168.11 -137.71
CA ALA A 64 20.18 167.82 -136.30
C ALA A 64 19.13 168.29 -135.24
N ASP A 65 17.81 168.32 -135.49
CA ASP A 65 16.79 168.85 -134.54
C ASP A 65 15.85 167.79 -133.90
N ALA A 66 15.84 166.57 -134.44
CA ALA A 66 14.86 165.54 -134.07
C ALA A 66 15.31 164.60 -132.94
N HIS A 67 16.59 164.61 -132.55
CA HIS A 67 17.18 163.58 -131.70
C HIS A 67 16.78 163.73 -130.21
N ASP A 68 16.82 164.96 -129.67
CA ASP A 68 16.69 165.18 -128.22
C ASP A 68 15.28 164.83 -127.71
N ARG A 69 14.25 165.09 -128.51
CA ARG A 69 12.85 164.73 -128.20
C ARG A 69 12.60 163.21 -128.14
N ALA A 70 13.51 162.40 -128.71
CA ALA A 70 13.44 160.94 -128.63
C ALA A 70 14.12 160.38 -127.37
N ALA A 71 14.98 161.15 -126.70
CA ALA A 71 15.60 160.76 -125.43
C ALA A 71 14.61 160.88 -124.26
N ASP A 72 13.97 162.05 -124.09
CA ASP A 72 13.01 162.30 -123.00
C ASP A 72 11.87 161.26 -122.92
N LEU A 73 11.33 160.88 -124.08
CA LEU A 73 10.27 159.86 -124.17
C LEU A 73 10.74 158.47 -123.74
N ARG A 74 12.05 158.17 -123.88
CA ARG A 74 12.63 156.88 -123.54
C ARG A 74 12.86 156.75 -122.04
N ASP A 75 13.32 157.81 -121.38
CA ASP A 75 13.50 157.84 -119.92
C ASP A 75 12.15 157.87 -119.17
N GLN A 76 11.14 158.55 -119.72
CA GLN A 76 9.77 158.48 -119.20
C GLN A 76 9.20 157.05 -119.30
N ALA A 77 9.40 156.38 -120.44
CA ALA A 77 8.99 154.99 -120.62
C ALA A 77 9.75 154.01 -119.69
N ALA A 78 11.06 154.20 -119.51
CA ALA A 78 11.87 153.40 -118.59
C ALA A 78 11.42 153.57 -117.12
N THR A 79 11.14 154.81 -116.70
CA THR A 79 10.62 155.12 -115.36
C THR A 79 9.25 154.47 -115.12
N HIS A 80 8.35 154.52 -116.10
CA HIS A 80 7.04 153.89 -116.01
C HIS A 80 7.14 152.35 -115.97
N ALA A 81 8.05 151.76 -116.75
CA ALA A 81 8.31 150.32 -116.74
C ALA A 81 8.91 149.84 -115.39
N ALA A 82 9.82 150.62 -114.79
CA ALA A 82 10.35 150.32 -113.46
C ALA A 82 9.24 150.34 -112.39
N GLY A 83 8.39 151.38 -112.39
CA GLY A 83 7.25 151.47 -111.48
C GLY A 83 6.26 150.31 -111.62
N LEU A 84 6.00 149.85 -112.85
CA LEU A 84 5.17 148.66 -113.10
C LEU A 84 5.83 147.36 -112.62
N LEU A 85 7.15 147.22 -112.79
CA LEU A 85 7.89 146.04 -112.32
C LEU A 85 7.94 145.95 -110.79
N ASP A 86 8.15 147.06 -110.09
CA ASP A 86 8.17 147.07 -108.62
C ASP A 86 6.75 146.94 -108.03
N ALA A 87 5.72 147.47 -108.70
CA ALA A 87 4.32 147.17 -108.36
C ALA A 87 3.99 145.67 -108.54
N ALA A 88 4.37 145.06 -109.66
CA ALA A 88 4.17 143.64 -109.92
C ALA A 88 4.98 142.75 -108.96
N ARG A 89 6.17 143.17 -108.53
CA ARG A 89 6.95 142.50 -107.47
C ARG A 89 6.28 142.60 -106.11
N ALA A 90 5.71 143.75 -105.76
CA ALA A 90 4.97 143.91 -104.51
C ALA A 90 3.70 143.04 -104.51
N GLU A 91 2.96 143.01 -105.62
CA GLU A 91 1.78 142.17 -105.82
C GLU A 91 2.14 140.67 -105.74
N ALA A 92 3.20 140.24 -106.44
CA ALA A 92 3.73 138.89 -106.35
C ALA A 92 4.19 138.52 -104.93
N ALA A 93 4.82 139.44 -104.20
CA ALA A 93 5.21 139.22 -102.82
C ALA A 93 3.99 139.04 -101.89
N THR A 94 2.93 139.85 -102.06
CA THR A 94 1.68 139.65 -101.31
C THR A 94 0.99 138.34 -101.67
N ILE A 95 0.97 137.93 -102.94
CA ILE A 95 0.41 136.64 -103.37
C ILE A 95 1.20 135.45 -102.78
N VAL A 96 2.52 135.56 -102.69
CA VAL A 96 3.38 134.53 -102.06
C VAL A 96 3.18 134.48 -100.55
N GLU A 97 3.07 135.63 -99.88
CA GLU A 97 2.78 135.70 -98.44
C GLU A 97 1.40 135.11 -98.13
N ASP A 98 0.34 135.55 -98.82
CA ASP A 98 -1.02 135.03 -98.66
C ASP A 98 -1.10 133.53 -98.94
N ALA A 99 -0.43 133.04 -99.99
CA ALA A 99 -0.35 131.61 -100.30
C ALA A 99 0.46 130.82 -99.25
N SER A 100 1.44 131.44 -98.59
CA SER A 100 2.19 130.81 -97.49
C SER A 100 1.35 130.72 -96.21
N VAL A 101 0.58 131.76 -95.91
CA VAL A 101 -0.35 131.82 -94.78
C VAL A 101 -1.50 130.83 -94.98
N GLU A 102 -2.08 130.76 -96.18
CA GLU A 102 -3.15 129.80 -96.47
C GLU A 102 -2.62 128.35 -96.48
N ARG A 103 -1.41 128.12 -96.98
CA ARG A 103 -0.73 126.82 -96.84
C ARG A 103 -0.50 126.46 -95.37
N ALA A 104 -0.13 127.41 -94.52
CA ALA A 104 0.06 127.18 -93.09
C ALA A 104 -1.27 126.85 -92.39
N ARG A 105 -2.38 127.51 -92.75
CA ARG A 105 -3.73 127.16 -92.28
C ARG A 105 -4.11 125.74 -92.69
N VAL A 106 -4.03 125.41 -93.99
CA VAL A 106 -4.39 124.08 -94.51
C VAL A 106 -3.55 122.96 -93.88
N LEU A 107 -2.28 123.23 -93.52
CA LEU A 107 -1.47 122.29 -92.76
C LEU A 107 -1.93 122.17 -91.30
N ALA A 108 -2.20 123.27 -90.60
CA ALA A 108 -2.71 123.25 -89.23
C ALA A 108 -4.09 122.56 -89.13
N ASP A 109 -5.01 122.86 -90.05
CA ASP A 109 -6.33 122.23 -90.15
C ASP A 109 -6.20 120.71 -90.41
N ALA A 110 -5.21 120.29 -91.21
CA ALA A 110 -4.93 118.89 -91.49
C ALA A 110 -4.26 118.17 -90.31
N GLU A 111 -3.41 118.84 -89.55
CA GLU A 111 -2.80 118.34 -88.31
C GLU A 111 -3.86 118.19 -87.20
N GLU A 112 -4.73 119.18 -87.00
CA GLU A 112 -5.87 119.09 -86.07
C GLU A 112 -6.84 117.97 -86.46
N ALA A 113 -7.17 117.84 -87.75
CA ALA A 113 -8.00 116.75 -88.25
C ALA A 113 -7.35 115.36 -88.04
N ALA A 114 -6.02 115.26 -88.16
CA ALA A 114 -5.28 114.02 -87.91
C ALA A 114 -5.21 113.67 -86.42
N ASP A 115 -4.97 114.64 -85.54
CA ASP A 115 -4.97 114.46 -84.09
C ASP A 115 -6.37 114.13 -83.55
N GLN A 116 -7.42 114.78 -84.07
CA GLN A 116 -8.80 114.41 -83.76
C GLN A 116 -9.11 112.99 -84.26
N ALA A 117 -8.71 112.63 -85.48
CA ALA A 117 -8.92 111.28 -86.01
C ALA A 117 -8.18 110.20 -85.21
N ARG A 118 -6.97 110.48 -84.71
CA ARG A 118 -6.25 109.58 -83.78
C ARG A 118 -6.99 109.46 -82.46
N THR A 119 -7.38 110.57 -81.84
CA THR A 119 -8.11 110.60 -80.56
C THR A 119 -9.44 109.84 -80.67
N ASP A 120 -10.16 110.02 -81.78
CA ASP A 120 -11.37 109.28 -82.13
C ASP A 120 -11.13 107.77 -82.28
N ALA A 121 -10.00 107.36 -82.87
CA ALA A 121 -9.64 105.96 -83.06
C ALA A 121 -9.20 105.30 -81.76
N GLU A 122 -8.43 106.01 -80.93
CA GLU A 122 -8.02 105.59 -79.58
C GLU A 122 -9.26 105.40 -78.69
N ALA A 123 -10.17 106.38 -78.63
CA ALA A 123 -11.42 106.28 -77.88
C ALA A 123 -12.35 105.15 -78.39
N LYS A 124 -12.31 104.81 -79.68
CA LYS A 124 -13.02 103.64 -80.23
C LYS A 124 -12.35 102.32 -79.83
N ALA A 125 -11.02 102.27 -79.84
CA ALA A 125 -10.25 101.10 -79.42
C ALA A 125 -10.41 100.81 -77.91
N GLU A 126 -10.37 101.84 -77.06
CA GLU A 126 -10.62 101.70 -75.62
C GLU A 126 -12.02 101.17 -75.32
N ARG A 127 -13.05 101.67 -76.02
CA ARG A 127 -14.43 101.15 -75.90
C ARG A 127 -14.51 99.68 -76.31
N LEU A 128 -13.98 99.31 -77.47
CA LEU A 128 -13.96 97.92 -77.91
C LEU A 128 -13.22 96.98 -76.93
N ILE A 129 -12.15 97.46 -76.28
CA ILE A 129 -11.43 96.71 -75.24
C ILE A 129 -12.25 96.62 -73.94
N ALA A 130 -12.99 97.67 -73.57
CA ALA A 130 -13.88 97.66 -72.40
C ALA A 130 -15.09 96.72 -72.62
N ASP A 131 -15.74 96.81 -73.79
CA ASP A 131 -16.87 95.98 -74.18
C ASP A 131 -16.46 94.49 -74.23
N ALA A 132 -15.34 94.17 -74.88
CA ALA A 132 -14.81 92.80 -74.95
C ALA A 132 -14.40 92.23 -73.57
N ARG A 133 -13.96 93.09 -72.63
CA ARG A 133 -13.74 92.69 -71.23
C ARG A 133 -15.07 92.42 -70.52
N GLY A 134 -16.06 93.29 -70.68
CA GLY A 134 -17.40 93.09 -70.12
C GLY A 134 -18.07 91.81 -70.61
N GLU A 135 -17.97 91.50 -71.90
CA GLU A 135 -18.43 90.22 -72.47
C GLU A 135 -17.65 89.02 -71.89
N ALA A 136 -16.33 89.13 -71.74
CA ALA A 136 -15.51 88.07 -71.15
C ALA A 136 -15.86 87.81 -69.67
N ASP A 137 -16.02 88.86 -68.87
CA ASP A 137 -16.39 88.76 -67.45
C ASP A 137 -17.82 88.21 -67.27
N ALA A 138 -18.76 88.63 -68.13
CA ALA A 138 -20.11 88.07 -68.18
C ALA A 138 -20.10 86.58 -68.57
N LEU A 139 -19.27 86.20 -69.55
CA LEU A 139 -19.13 84.82 -70.00
C LEU A 139 -18.44 83.93 -68.95
N MET A 140 -17.42 84.43 -68.24
CA MET A 140 -16.82 83.75 -67.09
C MET A 140 -17.83 83.58 -65.96
N THR A 141 -18.61 84.61 -65.63
CA THR A 141 -19.66 84.54 -64.60
C THR A 141 -20.72 83.50 -64.97
N ALA A 142 -21.17 83.47 -66.22
CA ALA A 142 -22.11 82.48 -66.73
C ALA A 142 -21.51 81.06 -66.83
N ALA A 143 -20.21 80.92 -67.05
CA ALA A 143 -19.51 79.64 -67.03
C ALA A 143 -19.36 79.09 -65.60
N ASN A 144 -18.96 79.93 -64.65
CA ASN A 144 -18.83 79.58 -63.23
C ASN A 144 -20.20 79.18 -62.66
N GLY A 145 -21.25 79.98 -62.86
CA GLY A 145 -22.59 79.62 -62.39
C GLY A 145 -23.14 78.31 -63.00
N LYS A 146 -22.70 77.92 -64.20
CA LYS A 146 -23.00 76.59 -64.77
C LYS A 146 -22.15 75.48 -64.16
N ALA A 147 -20.88 75.75 -63.84
CA ALA A 147 -20.03 74.80 -63.12
C ALA A 147 -20.58 74.52 -61.72
N ASP A 148 -20.99 75.55 -60.99
CA ASP A 148 -21.61 75.44 -59.66
C ASP A 148 -22.92 74.65 -59.71
N GLN A 149 -23.77 74.87 -60.72
CA GLN A 149 -24.99 74.08 -60.95
C GLN A 149 -24.68 72.59 -61.23
N VAL A 150 -23.65 72.29 -62.03
CA VAL A 150 -23.23 70.91 -62.32
C VAL A 150 -22.62 70.24 -61.09
N LEU A 151 -21.87 70.97 -60.27
CA LEU A 151 -21.33 70.47 -59.01
C LEU A 151 -22.44 70.17 -58.00
N ALA A 152 -23.38 71.09 -57.78
CA ALA A 152 -24.51 70.87 -56.88
C ALA A 152 -25.39 69.68 -57.31
N ALA A 153 -25.67 69.53 -58.62
CA ALA A 153 -26.39 68.38 -59.14
C ALA A 153 -25.61 67.06 -58.96
N ALA A 154 -24.28 67.08 -59.13
CA ALA A 154 -23.43 65.92 -58.89
C ALA A 154 -23.35 65.54 -57.40
N GLU A 155 -23.41 66.52 -56.49
CA GLU A 155 -23.48 66.28 -55.04
C GLU A 155 -24.84 65.68 -54.63
N GLU A 156 -25.96 66.19 -55.15
CA GLU A 156 -27.30 65.60 -54.92
C GLU A 156 -27.38 64.16 -55.46
N ASP A 157 -26.87 63.92 -56.68
CA ASP A 157 -26.76 62.58 -57.26
C ASP A 157 -25.90 61.65 -56.40
N ALA A 158 -24.78 62.14 -55.86
CA ALA A 158 -23.90 61.37 -54.98
C ALA A 158 -24.51 61.09 -53.60
N ASP A 159 -25.33 61.99 -53.05
CA ASP A 159 -26.09 61.76 -51.81
C ASP A 159 -27.25 60.80 -52.03
N ARG A 160 -27.96 60.90 -53.17
CA ARG A 160 -29.01 59.94 -53.56
C ARG A 160 -28.43 58.54 -53.73
N VAL A 161 -27.31 58.39 -54.45
CA VAL A 161 -26.61 57.10 -54.61
C VAL A 161 -26.11 56.55 -53.28
N ARG A 162 -25.51 57.38 -52.41
CA ARG A 162 -25.10 56.97 -51.06
C ARG A 162 -26.29 56.49 -50.22
N THR A 163 -27.43 57.17 -50.30
CA THR A 163 -28.64 56.86 -49.54
C THR A 163 -29.27 55.54 -49.98
N GLU A 164 -29.43 55.30 -51.30
CA GLU A 164 -29.97 54.03 -51.80
C GLU A 164 -29.00 52.85 -51.60
N ALA A 165 -27.69 53.08 -51.70
CA ALA A 165 -26.69 52.07 -51.36
C ALA A 165 -26.74 51.69 -49.87
N ALA A 166 -26.91 52.68 -48.98
CA ALA A 166 -27.04 52.45 -47.54
C ALA A 166 -28.34 51.71 -47.18
N LYS A 167 -29.47 52.05 -47.82
CA LYS A 167 -30.75 51.32 -47.67
C LYS A 167 -30.62 49.87 -48.11
N THR A 168 -30.07 49.63 -49.30
CA THR A 168 -29.86 48.26 -49.83
C THR A 168 -28.97 47.45 -48.91
N ALA A 169 -27.81 48.00 -48.51
CA ALA A 169 -26.89 47.32 -47.58
C ALA A 169 -27.51 47.05 -46.20
N ALA A 170 -28.42 47.90 -45.71
CA ALA A 170 -29.16 47.66 -44.47
C ALA A 170 -30.20 46.54 -44.62
N ALA A 171 -30.91 46.49 -45.75
CA ALA A 171 -31.87 45.43 -46.07
C ALA A 171 -31.18 44.06 -46.25
N ASP A 172 -30.07 44.02 -47.01
CA ASP A 172 -29.24 42.83 -47.19
C ASP A 172 -28.69 42.32 -45.84
N ALA A 173 -28.22 43.22 -44.97
CA ALA A 173 -27.73 42.87 -43.64
C ALA A 173 -28.84 42.33 -42.71
N GLU A 174 -30.08 42.83 -42.83
CA GLU A 174 -31.22 42.32 -42.06
C GLU A 174 -31.70 40.96 -42.58
N GLN A 175 -31.76 40.77 -43.90
CA GLN A 175 -32.05 39.48 -44.52
C GLN A 175 -31.04 38.42 -44.10
N VAL A 176 -29.73 38.74 -44.13
CA VAL A 176 -28.66 37.84 -43.66
C VAL A 176 -28.76 37.53 -42.17
N ARG A 177 -29.23 38.47 -41.33
CA ARG A 177 -29.54 38.19 -39.91
C ARG A 177 -30.71 37.22 -39.77
N ALA A 178 -31.84 37.50 -40.42
CA ALA A 178 -33.04 36.66 -40.35
C ALA A 178 -32.77 35.23 -40.86
N ASP A 179 -32.06 35.08 -41.99
CA ASP A 179 -31.66 33.78 -42.52
C ASP A 179 -30.71 33.03 -41.58
N ALA A 180 -29.78 33.72 -40.91
CA ALA A 180 -28.87 33.12 -39.94
C ALA A 180 -29.58 32.70 -38.64
N GLU A 181 -30.53 33.50 -38.15
CA GLU A 181 -31.35 33.19 -36.97
C GLU A 181 -32.26 32.00 -37.24
N ALA A 182 -32.98 31.98 -38.36
CA ALA A 182 -33.78 30.82 -38.79
C ALA A 182 -32.91 29.55 -38.95
N LYS A 183 -31.67 29.68 -39.42
CA LYS A 183 -30.72 28.57 -39.50
C LYS A 183 -30.28 28.07 -38.12
N ALA A 184 -30.06 28.98 -37.18
CA ALA A 184 -29.70 28.63 -35.80
C ALA A 184 -30.86 27.95 -35.07
N GLU A 185 -32.09 28.45 -35.22
CA GLU A 185 -33.29 27.81 -34.68
C GLU A 185 -33.51 26.41 -35.26
N GLN A 186 -33.34 26.24 -36.57
CA GLN A 186 -33.40 24.93 -37.23
C GLN A 186 -32.37 23.96 -36.61
N LEU A 187 -31.11 24.37 -36.52
CA LEU A 187 -30.03 23.53 -35.98
C LEU A 187 -30.27 23.17 -34.50
N LEU A 188 -30.84 24.09 -33.70
CA LEU A 188 -31.21 23.81 -32.32
C LEU A 188 -32.41 22.85 -32.22
N ALA A 189 -33.38 22.93 -33.13
CA ALA A 189 -34.49 21.98 -33.21
C ALA A 189 -34.02 20.58 -33.66
N ASP A 190 -33.12 20.50 -34.64
CA ASP A 190 -32.52 19.24 -35.09
C ASP A 190 -31.68 18.59 -33.99
N ALA A 191 -30.77 19.34 -33.34
CA ALA A 191 -29.97 18.82 -32.22
C ALA A 191 -30.81 18.37 -31.02
N ARG A 192 -31.95 19.03 -30.74
CA ARG A 192 -32.92 18.56 -29.72
C ARG A 192 -33.56 17.23 -30.12
N ARG A 193 -34.01 17.11 -31.38
CA ARG A 193 -34.60 15.85 -31.90
C ARG A 193 -33.61 14.69 -31.86
N GLU A 194 -32.34 14.91 -32.20
CA GLU A 194 -31.29 13.90 -32.06
C GLU A 194 -31.05 13.50 -30.60
N ALA A 195 -30.97 14.48 -29.69
CA ALA A 195 -30.80 14.22 -28.26
C ALA A 195 -31.98 13.40 -27.68
N ASP A 196 -33.22 13.74 -28.02
CA ASP A 196 -34.41 12.99 -27.59
C ASP A 196 -34.42 11.55 -28.15
N GLN A 197 -33.99 11.35 -29.40
CA GLN A 197 -33.84 10.01 -29.99
C GLN A 197 -32.78 9.18 -29.28
N VAL A 198 -31.62 9.76 -28.96
CA VAL A 198 -30.54 9.10 -28.20
C VAL A 198 -31.01 8.74 -26.78
N LEU A 199 -31.70 9.65 -26.09
CA LEU A 199 -32.28 9.39 -24.76
C LEU A 199 -33.34 8.28 -24.80
N ALA A 200 -34.21 8.27 -25.83
CA ALA A 200 -35.20 7.22 -26.02
C ALA A 200 -34.57 5.86 -26.35
N ALA A 201 -33.48 5.82 -27.12
CA ALA A 201 -32.73 4.59 -27.39
C ALA A 201 -32.04 4.06 -26.13
N ALA A 202 -31.36 4.93 -25.38
CA ALA A 202 -30.70 4.58 -24.12
C ALA A 202 -31.68 4.05 -23.06
N ARG A 203 -32.90 4.61 -22.98
CA ARG A 203 -33.98 4.09 -22.11
C ARG A 203 -34.40 2.67 -22.49
N ARG A 204 -34.67 2.40 -23.78
CA ARG A 204 -35.02 1.05 -24.24
C ARG A 204 -33.92 0.03 -23.96
N GLN A 205 -32.66 0.40 -24.17
CA GLN A 205 -31.51 -0.46 -23.84
C GLN A 205 -31.40 -0.72 -22.33
N ALA A 206 -31.68 0.28 -21.48
CA ALA A 206 -31.72 0.08 -20.03
C ALA A 206 -32.86 -0.84 -19.60
N GLU A 207 -34.06 -0.68 -20.18
CA GLU A 207 -35.23 -1.53 -19.94
C GLU A 207 -34.99 -2.99 -20.40
N GLU A 208 -34.35 -3.18 -21.55
CA GLU A 208 -33.93 -4.49 -22.09
C GLU A 208 -32.89 -5.18 -21.17
N VAL A 209 -31.87 -4.45 -20.73
CA VAL A 209 -30.85 -4.96 -19.79
C VAL A 209 -31.46 -5.29 -18.44
N ILE A 210 -32.37 -4.46 -17.91
CA ILE A 210 -33.09 -4.74 -16.66
C ILE A 210 -33.94 -6.00 -16.80
N THR A 211 -34.75 -6.11 -17.86
CA THR A 211 -35.64 -7.27 -18.12
C THR A 211 -34.85 -8.56 -18.29
N THR A 212 -33.69 -8.49 -18.96
CA THR A 212 -32.77 -9.62 -19.10
C THR A 212 -32.18 -10.01 -17.74
N ALA A 213 -31.69 -9.03 -16.98
CA ALA A 213 -31.09 -9.27 -15.66
C ALA A 213 -32.09 -9.82 -14.63
N THR A 214 -33.36 -9.39 -14.65
CA THR A 214 -34.41 -10.00 -13.80
C THR A 214 -34.72 -11.43 -14.24
N THR A 215 -34.80 -11.69 -15.53
CA THR A 215 -35.06 -13.05 -16.06
C THR A 215 -33.93 -14.03 -15.69
N GLU A 216 -32.66 -13.59 -15.77
CA GLU A 216 -31.53 -14.41 -15.34
C GLU A 216 -31.46 -14.57 -13.82
N ALA A 217 -31.79 -13.54 -13.03
CA ALA A 217 -31.89 -13.66 -11.57
C ALA A 217 -32.99 -14.65 -11.15
N ASP A 218 -34.11 -14.68 -11.87
CA ASP A 218 -35.20 -15.64 -11.65
C ASP A 218 -34.81 -17.07 -12.04
N ARG A 219 -34.04 -17.25 -13.13
CA ARG A 219 -33.45 -18.55 -13.50
C ARG A 219 -32.49 -19.06 -12.42
N VAL A 220 -31.50 -18.25 -12.04
CA VAL A 220 -30.50 -18.59 -11.01
C VAL A 220 -31.16 -18.90 -9.66
N ARG A 221 -32.23 -18.17 -9.29
CA ARG A 221 -33.05 -18.48 -8.11
C ARG A 221 -33.74 -19.84 -8.23
N ALA A 222 -34.44 -20.09 -9.34
CA ALA A 222 -35.15 -21.35 -9.55
C ALA A 222 -34.21 -22.57 -9.64
N ASP A 223 -33.00 -22.41 -10.18
CA ASP A 223 -31.95 -23.44 -10.17
C ASP A 223 -31.33 -23.64 -8.77
N GLY A 224 -31.14 -22.57 -8.01
CA GLY A 224 -30.76 -22.65 -6.60
C GLY A 224 -31.79 -23.39 -5.74
N GLU A 225 -33.08 -23.12 -5.95
CA GLU A 225 -34.19 -23.82 -5.29
C GLU A 225 -34.25 -25.31 -5.69
N ARG A 226 -34.08 -25.63 -6.98
CA ARG A 226 -33.94 -27.03 -7.47
C ARG A 226 -32.74 -27.75 -6.84
N ALA A 227 -31.59 -27.10 -6.78
CA ALA A 227 -30.38 -27.67 -6.19
C ALA A 227 -30.53 -27.90 -4.67
N ALA A 228 -31.12 -26.93 -3.95
CA ALA A 228 -31.41 -27.07 -2.52
C ALA A 228 -32.39 -28.21 -2.24
N ALA A 229 -33.48 -28.31 -3.02
CA ALA A 229 -34.44 -29.40 -2.91
C ALA A 229 -33.79 -30.78 -3.17
N LYS A 230 -32.89 -30.88 -4.17
CA LYS A 230 -32.13 -32.11 -4.41
C LYS A 230 -31.22 -32.46 -3.24
N VAL A 231 -30.43 -31.50 -2.72
CA VAL A 231 -29.52 -31.74 -1.60
C VAL A 231 -30.27 -32.15 -0.32
N LEU A 232 -31.45 -31.58 -0.07
CA LEU A 232 -32.32 -32.03 1.03
C LEU A 232 -32.81 -33.46 0.81
N GLY A 233 -33.30 -33.81 -0.38
CA GLY A 233 -33.72 -35.17 -0.71
C GLY A 233 -32.58 -36.21 -0.61
N ASP A 234 -31.39 -35.88 -1.13
CA ASP A 234 -30.18 -36.71 -1.02
C ASP A 234 -29.80 -36.92 0.47
N ALA A 235 -29.89 -35.86 1.29
CA ALA A 235 -29.57 -35.93 2.72
C ALA A 235 -30.61 -36.71 3.53
N GLU A 236 -31.90 -36.59 3.22
CA GLU A 236 -32.96 -37.38 3.84
C GLU A 236 -32.87 -38.86 3.47
N ALA A 237 -32.55 -39.18 2.21
CA ALA A 237 -32.27 -40.55 1.77
C ALA A 237 -31.04 -41.13 2.49
N LYS A 238 -29.95 -40.35 2.65
CA LYS A 238 -28.79 -40.80 3.42
C LYS A 238 -29.12 -40.97 4.90
N ARG A 239 -30.01 -40.14 5.47
CA ARG A 239 -30.49 -40.29 6.86
C ARG A 239 -31.27 -41.59 7.05
N THR A 240 -32.19 -41.93 6.15
CA THR A 240 -32.96 -43.18 6.26
C THR A 240 -32.08 -44.41 6.04
N GLU A 241 -31.13 -44.36 5.12
CA GLU A 241 -30.12 -45.42 4.94
C GLU A 241 -29.30 -45.67 6.21
N LEU A 242 -28.75 -44.60 6.83
CA LEU A 242 -27.94 -44.70 8.05
C LEU A 242 -28.74 -45.18 9.27
N LEU A 243 -30.03 -44.81 9.37
CA LEU A 243 -30.92 -45.34 10.40
C LEU A 243 -31.20 -46.83 10.19
N ALA A 244 -31.52 -47.24 8.96
CA ALA A 244 -31.74 -48.65 8.62
C ALA A 244 -30.48 -49.52 8.76
N GLU A 245 -29.28 -48.95 8.65
CA GLU A 245 -28.01 -49.60 8.98
C GLU A 245 -27.85 -49.75 10.50
N ALA A 246 -28.02 -48.67 11.27
CA ALA A 246 -27.92 -48.70 12.72
C ALA A 246 -28.93 -49.66 13.38
N GLU A 247 -30.16 -49.75 12.84
CA GLU A 247 -31.17 -50.71 13.28
C GLU A 247 -30.76 -52.17 13.02
N ARG A 248 -30.09 -52.45 11.89
CA ARG A 248 -29.55 -53.77 11.57
C ARG A 248 -28.40 -54.14 12.50
N THR A 249 -27.40 -53.27 12.67
CA THR A 249 -26.32 -53.49 13.64
C THR A 249 -26.85 -53.67 15.07
N ALA A 250 -27.86 -52.90 15.47
CA ALA A 250 -28.50 -53.04 16.78
C ALA A 250 -29.32 -54.35 16.92
N ALA A 251 -29.82 -54.94 15.83
CA ALA A 251 -30.44 -56.27 15.84
C ALA A 251 -29.40 -57.39 15.90
N GLU A 252 -28.28 -57.25 15.18
CA GLU A 252 -27.16 -58.18 15.20
C GLU A 252 -26.50 -58.25 16.59
N ILE A 253 -26.19 -57.11 17.20
CA ILE A 253 -25.62 -57.04 18.57
C ILE A 253 -26.57 -57.68 19.59
N ARG A 254 -27.88 -57.42 19.52
CA ARG A 254 -28.87 -58.08 20.40
C ARG A 254 -28.90 -59.60 20.19
N THR A 255 -28.78 -60.06 18.95
CA THR A 255 -28.77 -61.49 18.60
C THR A 255 -27.50 -62.17 19.12
N ARG A 256 -26.33 -61.53 18.95
CA ARG A 256 -25.03 -61.99 19.48
C ARG A 256 -25.07 -62.07 21.01
N ALA A 257 -25.46 -60.98 21.68
CA ALA A 257 -25.56 -60.92 23.14
C ALA A 257 -26.55 -61.95 23.72
N THR A 258 -27.67 -62.23 23.04
CA THR A 258 -28.62 -63.28 23.45
C THR A 258 -27.96 -64.66 23.36
N LYS A 259 -27.36 -64.99 22.22
CA LYS A 259 -26.67 -66.27 21.98
C LYS A 259 -25.47 -66.49 22.92
N ASP A 260 -24.74 -65.43 23.27
CA ASP A 260 -23.62 -65.52 24.20
C ASP A 260 -24.09 -65.65 25.65
N SER A 261 -25.21 -65.00 26.02
CA SER A 261 -25.89 -65.23 27.30
C SER A 261 -26.42 -66.67 27.43
N GLU A 262 -26.99 -67.24 26.37
CA GLU A 262 -27.43 -68.64 26.33
C GLU A 262 -26.24 -69.60 26.53
N GLN A 263 -25.12 -69.37 25.86
CA GLN A 263 -23.89 -70.14 26.05
C GLN A 263 -23.33 -70.04 27.48
N VAL A 264 -23.36 -68.86 28.10
CA VAL A 264 -22.92 -68.68 29.49
C VAL A 264 -23.84 -69.42 30.46
N LEU A 265 -25.16 -69.36 30.27
CA LEU A 265 -26.12 -70.12 31.07
C LEU A 265 -25.94 -71.63 30.91
N GLU A 266 -25.66 -72.12 29.71
CA GLU A 266 -25.48 -73.56 29.45
C GLU A 266 -24.13 -74.09 29.99
N ARG A 267 -23.07 -73.28 29.95
CA ARG A 267 -21.80 -73.58 30.66
C ARG A 267 -22.02 -73.64 32.17
N ALA A 268 -22.71 -72.66 32.74
CA ALA A 268 -23.01 -72.60 34.17
C ALA A 268 -23.89 -73.77 34.64
N ARG A 269 -24.86 -74.21 33.83
CA ARG A 269 -25.63 -75.46 34.08
C ARG A 269 -24.70 -76.69 34.06
N SER A 270 -23.94 -76.85 32.97
CA SER A 270 -23.00 -77.97 32.81
C SER A 270 -21.96 -78.05 33.93
N GLU A 271 -21.57 -76.93 34.51
CA GLU A 271 -20.67 -76.84 35.68
C GLU A 271 -21.41 -77.12 36.99
N ALA A 272 -22.65 -76.64 37.16
CA ALA A 272 -23.49 -76.97 38.31
C ALA A 272 -23.82 -78.47 38.38
N ASP A 273 -24.07 -79.12 37.24
CA ASP A 273 -24.35 -80.55 37.18
C ASP A 273 -23.07 -81.39 37.42
N ARG A 274 -21.92 -80.98 36.89
CA ARG A 274 -20.61 -81.57 37.27
C ARG A 274 -20.29 -81.40 38.77
N MET A 275 -20.66 -80.27 39.37
CA MET A 275 -20.51 -80.05 40.82
C MET A 275 -21.48 -80.90 41.64
N ARG A 276 -22.70 -81.16 41.15
CA ARG A 276 -23.64 -82.11 41.78
C ARG A 276 -23.10 -83.54 41.72
N GLU A 277 -22.72 -84.01 40.54
CA GLU A 277 -22.14 -85.34 40.33
C GLU A 277 -20.92 -85.58 41.23
N SER A 278 -19.97 -84.62 41.26
CA SER A 278 -18.81 -84.71 42.15
C SER A 278 -19.16 -84.66 43.65
N ALA A 279 -20.21 -83.94 44.04
CA ALA A 279 -20.68 -83.92 45.44
C ALA A 279 -21.42 -85.21 45.83
N ASP A 280 -22.19 -85.81 44.92
CA ASP A 280 -22.86 -87.10 45.12
C ASP A 280 -21.86 -88.26 45.18
N ASP A 281 -20.80 -88.23 44.36
CA ASP A 281 -19.64 -89.13 44.44
C ASP A 281 -18.91 -88.99 45.78
N GLN A 282 -18.62 -87.76 46.22
CA GLN A 282 -18.04 -87.52 47.55
C GLN A 282 -18.96 -88.02 48.67
N ALA A 283 -20.28 -87.79 48.57
CA ALA A 283 -21.24 -88.31 49.53
C ALA A 283 -21.30 -89.85 49.50
N ALA A 284 -21.18 -90.49 48.33
CA ALA A 284 -21.08 -91.95 48.20
C ALA A 284 -19.79 -92.49 48.83
N GLN A 285 -18.65 -91.83 48.60
CA GLN A 285 -17.36 -92.19 49.20
C GLN A 285 -17.38 -92.04 50.72
N VAL A 286 -17.99 -90.97 51.25
CA VAL A 286 -18.17 -90.76 52.70
C VAL A 286 -19.11 -91.81 53.30
N ARG A 287 -20.23 -92.14 52.62
CA ARG A 287 -21.13 -93.24 53.05
C ARG A 287 -20.41 -94.58 53.10
N ALA A 288 -19.70 -94.97 52.04
CA ALA A 288 -18.94 -96.22 51.99
C ALA A 288 -17.80 -96.27 53.05
N GLY A 289 -17.14 -95.12 53.29
CA GLY A 289 -16.16 -94.97 54.37
C GLY A 289 -16.77 -95.16 55.76
N ALA A 290 -17.94 -94.56 56.01
CA ALA A 290 -18.69 -94.68 57.26
C ALA A 290 -19.23 -96.11 57.48
N GLU A 291 -19.73 -96.78 56.43
CA GLU A 291 -20.14 -98.18 56.49
C GLU A 291 -18.96 -99.10 56.80
N LYS A 292 -17.81 -98.91 56.15
CA LYS A 292 -16.58 -99.67 56.45
C LYS A 292 -16.11 -99.44 57.88
N ALA A 293 -16.17 -98.21 58.39
CA ALA A 293 -15.86 -97.89 59.78
C ALA A 293 -16.86 -98.53 60.76
N ALA A 294 -18.15 -98.55 60.44
CA ALA A 294 -19.19 -99.20 61.25
C ALA A 294 -19.05 -100.73 61.26
N ILE A 295 -18.60 -101.35 60.17
CA ILE A 295 -18.24 -102.78 60.13
C ILE A 295 -17.02 -103.05 61.00
N GLY A 296 -15.97 -102.22 60.93
CA GLY A 296 -14.80 -102.32 61.79
C GLY A 296 -15.18 -102.24 63.28
N LEU A 297 -15.91 -101.19 63.67
CA LEU A 297 -16.38 -101.00 65.05
C LEU A 297 -17.26 -102.16 65.56
N ARG A 298 -18.05 -102.80 64.69
CA ARG A 298 -18.81 -104.02 65.05
C ARG A 298 -17.88 -105.20 65.31
N GLN A 299 -16.89 -105.45 64.43
CA GLN A 299 -15.91 -106.53 64.62
C GLN A 299 -15.03 -106.31 65.85
N ASP A 300 -14.66 -105.05 66.15
CA ASP A 300 -13.89 -104.71 67.33
C ASP A 300 -14.73 -104.87 68.61
N ALA A 301 -16.02 -104.52 68.57
CA ALA A 301 -16.96 -104.80 69.67
C ALA A 301 -17.24 -106.31 69.86
N GLU A 302 -17.33 -107.09 68.77
CA GLU A 302 -17.44 -108.55 68.82
C GLU A 302 -16.19 -109.20 69.44
N ARG A 303 -14.99 -108.72 69.11
CA ARG A 303 -13.74 -109.15 69.76
C ARG A 303 -13.72 -108.79 71.24
N ALA A 304 -14.06 -107.55 71.61
CA ALA A 304 -14.13 -107.13 73.01
C ALA A 304 -15.18 -107.94 73.82
N LEU A 305 -16.32 -108.32 73.20
CA LEU A 305 -17.31 -109.21 73.81
C LEU A 305 -16.85 -110.67 73.92
N ALA A 306 -15.99 -111.14 73.01
CA ALA A 306 -15.39 -112.46 73.09
C ALA A 306 -14.30 -112.52 74.19
N GLU A 307 -13.44 -111.51 74.26
CA GLU A 307 -12.44 -111.34 75.32
C GLU A 307 -13.11 -111.24 76.70
N ALA A 308 -14.15 -110.40 76.84
CA ALA A 308 -14.91 -110.29 78.08
C ALA A 308 -15.63 -111.59 78.49
N ARG A 309 -16.01 -112.45 77.53
CA ARG A 309 -16.54 -113.79 77.81
C ARG A 309 -15.45 -114.75 78.29
N ALA A 310 -14.29 -114.75 77.63
CA ALA A 310 -13.15 -115.57 78.06
C ALA A 310 -12.71 -115.22 79.49
N SER A 311 -12.55 -113.93 79.81
CA SER A 311 -12.24 -113.49 81.18
C SER A 311 -13.35 -113.82 82.18
N ALA A 312 -14.63 -113.83 81.77
CA ALA A 312 -15.73 -114.26 82.62
C ALA A 312 -15.79 -115.79 82.84
N GLU A 313 -15.20 -116.58 81.94
CA GLU A 313 -15.04 -118.03 82.10
C GLU A 313 -13.80 -118.36 82.96
N GLU A 314 -12.69 -117.64 82.78
CA GLU A 314 -11.52 -117.69 83.69
C GLU A 314 -11.91 -117.32 85.13
N LEU A 315 -12.69 -116.24 85.33
CA LEU A 315 -13.20 -115.85 86.64
C LEU A 315 -14.15 -116.89 87.27
N ARG A 316 -14.89 -117.66 86.46
CA ARG A 316 -15.72 -118.77 86.96
C ARG A 316 -14.88 -119.98 87.35
N ALA A 317 -13.89 -120.35 86.54
CA ALA A 317 -12.97 -121.44 86.86
C ALA A 317 -12.16 -121.14 88.13
N ALA A 318 -11.70 -119.89 88.30
CA ALA A 318 -11.07 -119.42 89.53
C ALA A 318 -12.05 -119.50 90.73
N ALA A 319 -13.28 -119.01 90.57
CA ALA A 319 -14.29 -119.04 91.63
C ALA A 319 -14.71 -120.46 92.04
N GLU A 320 -14.76 -121.44 91.12
CA GLU A 320 -14.98 -122.85 91.48
C GLU A 320 -13.80 -123.44 92.26
N TRP A 321 -12.57 -123.11 91.87
CA TRP A 321 -11.36 -123.57 92.57
C TRP A 321 -11.27 -123.00 94.00
N ASP A 322 -11.53 -121.70 94.14
CA ASP A 322 -11.59 -121.04 95.45
C ASP A 322 -12.81 -121.52 96.28
N ALA A 323 -13.95 -121.87 95.66
CA ALA A 323 -15.10 -122.44 96.37
C ALA A 323 -14.91 -123.89 96.88
N VAL A 324 -13.89 -124.60 96.38
CA VAL A 324 -13.39 -125.85 96.99
C VAL A 324 -12.44 -125.52 98.14
N ARG A 325 -11.46 -124.65 97.89
CA ARG A 325 -10.43 -124.23 98.87
C ARG A 325 -11.02 -123.62 100.14
N LEU A 326 -12.00 -122.73 99.99
CA LEU A 326 -12.69 -122.05 101.09
C LEU A 326 -13.51 -123.01 101.96
N ARG A 327 -13.95 -124.17 101.45
CA ARG A 327 -14.62 -125.19 102.28
C ARG A 327 -13.63 -125.92 103.20
N GLU A 328 -12.41 -126.19 102.71
CA GLU A 328 -11.36 -126.84 103.50
C GLU A 328 -10.67 -125.87 104.50
N GLN A 329 -10.74 -124.57 104.24
CA GLN A 329 -10.29 -123.52 105.16
C GLN A 329 -11.37 -123.10 106.18
N ALA A 330 -12.66 -123.11 105.83
CA ALA A 330 -13.73 -122.73 106.75
C ALA A 330 -13.84 -123.64 108.00
N GLU A 331 -13.47 -124.92 107.91
CA GLU A 331 -13.38 -125.81 109.08
C GLU A 331 -12.21 -125.49 110.03
N LYS A 332 -11.25 -124.65 109.61
CA LYS A 332 -10.07 -124.25 110.41
C LYS A 332 -10.10 -122.78 110.84
N GLU A 333 -10.74 -121.90 110.06
CA GLU A 333 -10.81 -120.46 110.33
C GLU A 333 -11.98 -120.08 111.27
N ALA A 334 -12.89 -121.01 111.56
CA ALA A 334 -13.92 -120.86 112.59
C ALA A 334 -13.35 -120.69 114.02
N GLU A 335 -12.09 -121.09 114.26
CA GLU A 335 -11.42 -121.01 115.57
C GLU A 335 -10.64 -119.69 115.78
N THR A 336 -10.26 -118.99 114.70
CA THR A 336 -9.38 -117.80 114.76
C THR A 336 -10.08 -116.46 114.50
N ALA A 337 -11.35 -116.47 114.08
CA ALA A 337 -12.13 -115.30 113.68
C ALA A 337 -12.59 -114.37 114.83
N ARG A 338 -11.73 -114.06 115.82
CA ARG A 338 -12.07 -113.21 116.99
C ARG A 338 -11.14 -112.04 117.32
N GLU A 339 -9.95 -111.89 116.71
CA GLU A 339 -8.93 -110.96 117.27
C GLU A 339 -8.52 -109.75 116.40
N ALA A 340 -8.54 -109.82 115.06
CA ALA A 340 -7.69 -108.95 114.21
C ALA A 340 -8.39 -107.73 113.53
N ALA A 341 -9.40 -107.11 114.14
CA ALA A 341 -10.23 -106.08 113.50
C ALA A 341 -9.60 -104.67 113.31
N VAL A 342 -8.26 -104.51 113.33
CA VAL A 342 -7.61 -103.19 113.46
C VAL A 342 -6.33 -103.02 112.60
N LYS A 343 -6.49 -102.66 111.31
CA LYS A 343 -5.76 -101.53 110.69
C LYS A 343 -6.21 -101.21 109.26
N ALA A 344 -6.89 -100.08 109.12
CA ALA A 344 -6.98 -99.29 107.90
C ALA A 344 -6.30 -97.92 108.12
N ALA A 345 -6.36 -97.03 107.13
CA ALA A 345 -6.05 -95.60 107.18
C ALA A 345 -4.57 -95.15 107.17
N ALA A 346 -3.96 -95.21 105.97
CA ALA A 346 -2.92 -94.34 105.40
C ALA A 346 -2.93 -94.61 103.87
N ASP A 347 -2.80 -93.68 102.91
CA ASP A 347 -2.47 -92.25 102.91
C ASP A 347 -3.32 -91.48 101.87
N GLN A 348 -3.62 -90.18 102.11
CA GLN A 348 -4.16 -89.25 101.09
C GLN A 348 -3.69 -87.80 101.30
N ALA A 349 -2.55 -87.39 100.70
CA ALA A 349 -2.15 -85.98 100.65
C ALA A 349 -1.05 -85.67 99.61
N ALA A 350 -1.40 -85.27 98.37
CA ALA A 350 -0.44 -84.68 97.40
C ALA A 350 -1.09 -83.97 96.18
N ALA A 351 -1.88 -82.90 96.38
CA ALA A 351 -2.41 -82.10 95.26
C ALA A 351 -2.57 -80.61 95.63
N ALA A 352 -1.64 -79.74 95.19
CA ALA A 352 -1.67 -78.31 95.58
C ALA A 352 -0.99 -77.27 94.64
N GLN A 353 0.11 -77.60 93.94
CA GLN A 353 1.12 -76.56 93.57
C GLN A 353 1.07 -75.94 92.14
N ALA A 354 0.06 -76.20 91.31
CA ALA A 354 0.16 -75.98 89.85
C ALA A 354 -0.78 -74.89 89.23
N ARG A 355 -0.96 -73.70 89.83
CA ARG A 355 -1.92 -72.68 89.34
C ARG A 355 -1.52 -71.19 89.58
N ALA A 356 -0.34 -70.71 89.13
CA ALA A 356 0.17 -69.39 89.57
C ALA A 356 0.67 -68.37 88.51
N GLU A 357 1.01 -68.73 87.26
CA GLU A 357 1.85 -67.84 86.40
C GLU A 357 1.28 -67.48 85.01
N GLY A 358 -0.05 -67.40 84.83
CA GLY A 358 -0.68 -67.21 83.51
C GLY A 358 -0.89 -65.76 83.01
N GLU A 359 -0.92 -64.75 83.88
CA GLU A 359 -1.63 -63.48 83.59
C GLU A 359 -0.81 -62.37 82.89
N ARG A 360 0.39 -62.67 82.38
CA ARG A 360 1.32 -61.64 81.85
C ARG A 360 1.18 -61.26 80.38
N ILE A 361 0.23 -61.82 79.63
CA ILE A 361 0.07 -61.60 78.17
C ILE A 361 -1.26 -60.90 77.85
N LEU A 362 -1.48 -59.72 78.44
CA LEU A 362 -2.71 -58.93 78.22
C LEU A 362 -2.50 -57.39 78.16
N THR A 363 -1.25 -56.93 78.08
CA THR A 363 -0.89 -55.50 78.14
C THR A 363 -0.25 -54.93 76.86
N GLU A 364 -0.41 -55.59 75.71
CA GLU A 364 0.03 -55.07 74.39
C GLU A 364 -1.14 -54.60 73.50
N ALA A 365 -2.08 -53.87 74.09
CA ALA A 365 -3.11 -53.14 73.35
C ALA A 365 -2.71 -51.66 73.13
N THR A 366 -3.34 -50.99 72.15
CA THR A 366 -3.48 -49.52 72.03
C THR A 366 -2.35 -48.63 71.44
N GLN A 367 -1.65 -49.02 70.36
CA GLN A 367 -0.83 -48.07 69.56
C GLN A 367 -1.01 -48.12 68.01
N ARG A 368 -2.22 -47.92 67.45
CA ARG A 368 -2.42 -47.83 65.98
C ARG A 368 -3.38 -46.76 65.41
N THR A 369 -3.93 -45.84 66.21
CA THR A 369 -5.08 -45.01 65.78
C THR A 369 -4.85 -43.50 65.55
N VAL A 370 -3.68 -42.93 65.84
CA VAL A 370 -3.50 -41.45 65.89
C VAL A 370 -2.82 -40.82 64.65
N GLN A 371 -2.04 -41.57 63.85
CA GLN A 371 -1.18 -40.97 62.80
C GLN A 371 -1.88 -40.54 61.48
N ARG A 372 -3.21 -40.67 61.30
CA ARG A 372 -3.87 -40.39 60.00
C ARG A 372 -4.31 -38.94 59.74
N ALA A 373 -4.15 -38.01 60.70
CA ALA A 373 -4.76 -36.66 60.60
C ALA A 373 -3.90 -35.55 59.95
N ARG A 374 -2.56 -35.59 60.04
CA ARG A 374 -1.70 -34.40 59.79
C ARG A 374 -1.27 -34.13 58.33
N HIS A 375 -1.60 -34.99 57.36
CA HIS A 375 -0.94 -34.96 56.03
C HIS A 375 -1.66 -34.13 54.93
N ARG A 376 -2.65 -33.27 55.25
CA ARG A 376 -3.44 -32.55 54.23
C ARG A 376 -3.11 -31.07 53.98
N GLN A 377 -2.45 -30.35 54.89
CA GLN A 377 -2.25 -28.89 54.75
C GLN A 377 -1.00 -28.46 53.94
N ILE A 378 0.08 -29.25 53.92
CA ILE A 378 1.37 -28.87 53.29
C ILE A 378 1.30 -28.73 51.75
N ARG A 379 0.23 -29.26 51.12
CA ARG A 379 0.10 -29.39 49.65
C ARG A 379 -0.45 -28.16 48.92
N THR A 380 -0.91 -27.14 49.66
CA THR A 380 -1.46 -25.88 49.11
C THR A 380 -0.42 -24.76 49.05
N GLU A 381 0.33 -24.53 50.13
CA GLU A 381 1.26 -23.40 50.28
C GLU A 381 2.43 -23.46 49.30
N SER A 382 2.99 -24.67 49.11
CA SER A 382 4.05 -24.97 48.14
C SER A 382 3.70 -24.65 46.68
N ARG A 383 2.42 -24.49 46.35
CA ARG A 383 1.93 -24.10 45.01
C ARG A 383 1.83 -22.57 44.84
N ALA A 384 1.77 -21.80 45.91
CA ALA A 384 1.76 -20.33 45.86
C ALA A 384 3.19 -19.78 45.68
N ALA A 385 4.15 -20.23 46.50
CA ALA A 385 5.54 -19.78 46.45
C ALA A 385 6.17 -19.91 45.06
N ARG A 386 5.93 -21.03 44.37
CA ARG A 386 6.43 -21.32 43.01
C ARG A 386 5.86 -20.41 41.91
N ARG A 387 4.79 -19.62 42.17
CA ARG A 387 4.29 -18.61 41.23
C ARG A 387 5.01 -17.27 41.38
N LYS A 388 5.30 -16.85 42.61
CA LYS A 388 5.96 -15.55 42.89
C LYS A 388 7.39 -15.51 42.31
N ALA A 389 8.20 -16.53 42.60
CA ALA A 389 9.57 -16.65 42.11
C ALA A 389 9.74 -16.77 40.57
N ARG A 390 8.64 -16.83 39.80
CA ARG A 390 8.63 -16.77 38.32
C ARG A 390 8.17 -15.44 37.73
N ALA A 391 7.71 -14.50 38.58
CA ALA A 391 7.39 -13.14 38.16
C ALA A 391 8.64 -12.23 38.20
N ASP A 392 9.40 -12.33 39.29
CA ASP A 392 10.45 -11.37 39.67
C ASP A 392 11.78 -11.54 38.88
N ALA A 393 11.87 -12.53 37.99
CA ALA A 393 13.08 -12.88 37.24
C ALA A 393 12.85 -12.75 35.71
N ARG A 394 12.68 -11.51 35.21
CA ARG A 394 12.38 -11.24 33.80
C ARG A 394 13.08 -9.96 33.30
N PRO A 395 13.81 -9.99 32.17
CA PRO A 395 14.37 -8.78 31.56
C PRO A 395 13.25 -7.89 30.98
N GLU A 396 13.50 -6.58 30.97
CA GLU A 396 12.56 -5.58 30.46
C GLU A 396 12.24 -5.76 28.96
N GLY A 397 11.02 -5.38 28.56
CA GLY A 397 10.54 -5.48 27.17
C GLY A 397 9.82 -6.79 26.79
N GLY A 398 9.79 -7.80 27.68
CA GLY A 398 9.06 -9.04 27.43
C GLY A 398 7.54 -8.89 27.56
N VAL A 399 6.81 -8.96 26.43
CA VAL A 399 5.32 -8.92 26.39
C VAL A 399 4.71 -9.86 27.46
N PRO A 400 3.78 -9.37 28.31
CA PRO A 400 3.22 -10.13 29.43
C PRO A 400 2.71 -11.53 29.05
N PRO A 401 2.77 -12.50 29.99
CA PRO A 401 2.01 -13.74 29.85
C PRO A 401 0.51 -13.41 29.95
N LEU A 402 -0.29 -13.99 29.06
CA LEU A 402 -1.75 -13.87 29.11
C LEU A 402 -2.27 -14.33 30.47
N SER A 403 -3.19 -13.59 31.08
CA SER A 403 -3.86 -14.04 32.31
C SER A 403 -4.67 -15.33 32.07
N GLY A 404 -5.08 -16.02 33.14
CA GLY A 404 -5.88 -17.23 33.01
C GLY A 404 -7.20 -17.01 32.28
N GLN A 405 -7.79 -15.81 32.40
CA GLN A 405 -9.02 -15.43 31.71
C GLN A 405 -8.75 -15.05 30.24
N GLU A 406 -7.67 -14.31 29.97
CA GLU A 406 -7.21 -14.04 28.59
C GLU A 406 -6.83 -15.32 27.82
N LEU A 407 -6.25 -16.31 28.49
CA LEU A 407 -5.93 -17.60 27.88
C LEU A 407 -7.20 -18.33 27.44
N VAL A 408 -8.22 -18.40 28.31
CA VAL A 408 -9.53 -18.98 27.98
C VAL A 408 -10.21 -18.19 26.85
N LEU A 409 -10.15 -16.86 26.89
CA LEU A 409 -10.69 -15.99 25.84
C LEU A 409 -9.97 -16.21 24.50
N VAL A 410 -8.64 -16.32 24.48
CA VAL A 410 -7.86 -16.61 23.27
C VAL A 410 -8.16 -18.00 22.73
N VAL A 411 -8.28 -19.03 23.58
CA VAL A 411 -8.68 -20.38 23.16
C VAL A 411 -10.10 -20.39 22.59
N ALA A 412 -11.04 -19.68 23.21
CA ALA A 412 -12.41 -19.54 22.71
C ALA A 412 -12.45 -18.79 21.36
N ILE A 413 -11.69 -17.71 21.20
CA ILE A 413 -11.56 -16.97 19.93
C ILE A 413 -10.93 -17.85 18.85
N VAL A 414 -9.90 -18.63 19.15
CA VAL A 414 -9.27 -19.56 18.20
C VAL A 414 -10.23 -20.68 17.79
N LEU A 415 -11.01 -21.24 18.72
CA LEU A 415 -12.04 -22.25 18.40
C LEU A 415 -13.18 -21.66 17.56
N ALA A 416 -13.71 -20.49 17.92
CA ALA A 416 -14.75 -19.81 17.17
C ALA A 416 -14.26 -19.44 15.75
N ALA A 417 -13.04 -18.92 15.63
CA ALA A 417 -12.41 -18.63 14.35
C ALA A 417 -12.18 -19.90 13.52
N ALA A 418 -11.76 -21.01 14.14
CA ALA A 418 -11.62 -22.29 13.44
C ALA A 418 -12.95 -22.78 12.86
N VAL A 419 -14.04 -22.75 13.64
CA VAL A 419 -15.39 -23.12 13.17
C VAL A 419 -15.85 -22.23 12.02
N VAL A 420 -15.76 -20.90 12.17
CA VAL A 420 -16.15 -19.93 11.13
C VAL A 420 -15.30 -20.09 9.87
N SER A 421 -14.00 -20.39 10.01
CA SER A 421 -13.10 -20.61 8.87
C SER A 421 -13.36 -21.95 8.19
N THR A 422 -13.73 -23.00 8.91
CA THR A 422 -14.13 -24.29 8.32
C THR A 422 -15.43 -24.15 7.53
N LEU A 423 -16.44 -23.47 8.07
CA LEU A 423 -17.67 -23.13 7.33
C LEU A 423 -17.37 -22.22 6.13
N GLY A 424 -16.46 -21.27 6.29
CA GLY A 424 -16.00 -20.36 5.25
C GLY A 424 -15.31 -21.07 4.08
N LEU A 425 -14.35 -21.95 4.36
CA LEU A 425 -13.73 -22.80 3.33
C LEU A 425 -14.77 -23.71 2.67
N LEU A 426 -15.63 -24.39 3.43
CA LEU A 426 -16.57 -25.36 2.86
C LEU A 426 -17.55 -24.70 1.85
N SER A 427 -17.98 -23.47 2.13
CA SER A 427 -18.82 -22.68 1.22
C SER A 427 -18.02 -22.05 0.05
N SER A 428 -16.77 -21.63 0.27
CA SER A 428 -15.89 -21.14 -0.81
C SER A 428 -15.43 -22.26 -1.75
N TYR A 429 -15.29 -23.49 -1.25
CA TYR A 429 -14.70 -24.62 -1.98
C TYR A 429 -15.60 -25.04 -3.15
N THR A 430 -16.87 -25.34 -2.86
CA THR A 430 -17.87 -25.73 -3.87
C THR A 430 -18.12 -24.61 -4.88
N ALA A 431 -18.04 -23.35 -4.44
CA ALA A 431 -18.20 -22.16 -5.26
C ALA A 431 -17.01 -21.93 -6.23
N LEU A 432 -15.78 -22.33 -5.85
CA LEU A 432 -14.62 -22.29 -6.73
C LEU A 432 -14.51 -23.53 -7.63
N GLU A 433 -14.84 -24.71 -7.10
CA GLU A 433 -14.82 -25.98 -7.84
C GLU A 433 -15.79 -25.95 -9.03
N THR A 434 -17.01 -25.46 -8.83
CA THR A 434 -18.00 -25.29 -9.92
C THR A 434 -17.56 -24.30 -11.00
N LYS A 435 -16.89 -23.20 -10.63
CA LYS A 435 -16.30 -22.26 -11.61
C LYS A 435 -15.08 -22.86 -12.32
N ALA A 436 -14.25 -23.66 -11.64
CA ALA A 436 -13.11 -24.36 -12.26
C ALA A 436 -13.56 -25.41 -13.29
N ALA A 437 -14.65 -26.14 -13.01
CA ALA A 437 -15.29 -27.04 -13.97
C ALA A 437 -15.81 -26.27 -15.20
N GLY A 438 -16.44 -25.10 -14.98
CA GLY A 438 -16.84 -24.17 -16.05
C GLY A 438 -15.69 -23.56 -16.87
N TRP A 439 -14.44 -23.75 -16.44
CA TRP A 439 -13.22 -23.36 -17.15
C TRP A 439 -12.46 -24.55 -17.79
N GLY A 440 -13.05 -25.74 -17.80
CA GLY A 440 -12.47 -26.91 -18.46
C GLY A 440 -11.29 -27.54 -17.72
N TRP A 441 -11.17 -27.35 -16.39
CA TRP A 441 -10.17 -28.06 -15.60
C TRP A 441 -10.54 -29.54 -15.47
N GLU A 442 -9.65 -30.46 -15.85
CA GLU A 442 -9.83 -31.92 -15.67
C GLU A 442 -10.03 -32.30 -14.19
N TRP A 443 -9.44 -31.53 -13.28
CA TRP A 443 -9.52 -31.72 -11.83
C TRP A 443 -9.98 -30.42 -11.16
N PRO A 444 -11.30 -30.11 -11.16
CA PRO A 444 -11.82 -28.82 -10.67
C PRO A 444 -11.46 -28.52 -9.20
N TRP A 445 -11.39 -29.55 -8.36
CA TRP A 445 -10.96 -29.47 -6.96
C TRP A 445 -9.53 -28.95 -6.77
N LEU A 446 -8.66 -29.07 -7.79
CA LEU A 446 -7.26 -28.67 -7.70
C LEU A 446 -7.09 -27.15 -7.60
N LEU A 447 -8.03 -26.37 -8.12
CA LEU A 447 -8.00 -24.90 -8.05
C LEU A 447 -8.13 -24.39 -6.59
N PRO A 448 -9.21 -24.68 -5.82
CA PRO A 448 -9.31 -24.26 -4.43
C PRO A 448 -8.21 -24.89 -3.56
N VAL A 449 -7.94 -26.19 -3.68
CA VAL A 449 -6.90 -26.87 -2.88
C VAL A 449 -5.51 -26.27 -3.12
N GLY A 450 -5.16 -25.95 -4.38
CA GLY A 450 -3.89 -25.31 -4.72
C GLY A 450 -3.72 -23.94 -4.04
N ILE A 451 -4.77 -23.14 -4.01
CA ILE A 451 -4.79 -21.82 -3.37
C ILE A 451 -4.70 -21.95 -1.83
N ASP A 452 -5.51 -22.81 -1.23
CA ASP A 452 -5.60 -23.00 0.22
C ASP A 452 -4.36 -23.70 0.82
N VAL A 453 -3.60 -24.45 0.02
CA VAL A 453 -2.27 -24.96 0.40
C VAL A 453 -1.18 -23.90 0.18
N ALA A 454 -1.25 -23.13 -0.91
CA ALA A 454 -0.24 -22.13 -1.25
C ALA A 454 -0.19 -20.96 -0.24
N ILE A 455 -1.34 -20.44 0.21
CA ILE A 455 -1.37 -19.29 1.14
C ILE A 455 -0.64 -19.62 2.47
N PRO A 456 -0.96 -20.72 3.19
CA PRO A 456 -0.21 -21.15 4.36
C PRO A 456 1.24 -21.53 4.06
N ALA A 457 1.53 -22.17 2.92
CA ALA A 457 2.90 -22.58 2.58
C ALA A 457 3.83 -21.38 2.34
N PHE A 458 3.42 -20.40 1.51
CA PHE A 458 4.22 -19.18 1.28
C PHE A 458 4.27 -18.28 2.52
N THR A 459 3.21 -18.25 3.33
CA THR A 459 3.21 -17.50 4.60
C THR A 459 4.15 -18.13 5.62
N GLY A 460 4.09 -19.46 5.79
CA GLY A 460 5.01 -20.23 6.63
C GLY A 460 6.47 -20.08 6.17
N ALA A 461 6.73 -20.18 4.87
CA ALA A 461 8.06 -19.92 4.29
C ALA A 461 8.54 -18.50 4.59
N ASN A 462 7.68 -17.48 4.45
CA ASN A 462 8.01 -16.10 4.81
C ASN A 462 8.33 -15.94 6.32
N LEU A 463 7.58 -16.59 7.21
CA LEU A 463 7.85 -16.59 8.66
C LEU A 463 9.15 -17.32 9.02
N VAL A 464 9.47 -18.42 8.32
CA VAL A 464 10.74 -19.16 8.45
C VAL A 464 11.92 -18.35 7.91
N LEU A 465 11.76 -17.62 6.80
CA LEU A 465 12.76 -16.69 6.27
C LEU A 465 13.03 -15.52 7.24
N ILE A 466 11.99 -14.96 7.87
CA ILE A 466 12.12 -13.98 8.97
C ILE A 466 12.90 -14.60 10.14
N ARG A 467 12.58 -15.85 10.53
CA ARG A 467 13.25 -16.56 11.64
C ARG A 467 14.72 -16.91 11.36
N MET A 468 15.09 -17.09 10.09
CA MET A 468 16.49 -17.25 9.64
C MET A 468 17.16 -15.91 9.31
N GLY A 469 16.45 -14.79 9.40
CA GLY A 469 16.96 -13.45 9.12
C GLY A 469 17.13 -13.09 7.64
N MET A 470 16.70 -13.95 6.71
CA MET A 470 16.83 -13.80 5.26
C MET A 470 15.53 -13.26 4.64
N GLU A 471 15.13 -12.04 5.02
CA GLU A 471 13.82 -11.46 4.66
C GLU A 471 13.72 -11.09 3.15
N LEU A 472 13.30 -12.05 2.30
CA LEU A 472 13.00 -11.80 0.89
C LEU A 472 11.76 -10.91 0.73
N ARG A 473 11.97 -9.59 0.71
CA ARG A 473 10.92 -8.54 0.68
C ARG A 473 9.93 -8.59 -0.50
N TRP A 474 10.14 -9.47 -1.49
CA TRP A 474 9.18 -9.73 -2.56
C TRP A 474 8.20 -10.88 -2.21
N ILE A 475 8.63 -11.92 -1.47
CA ILE A 475 7.81 -13.12 -1.22
C ILE A 475 6.53 -12.80 -0.43
N ARG A 476 6.58 -11.76 0.42
CA ARG A 476 5.42 -11.21 1.15
C ARG A 476 4.28 -10.73 0.23
N TRP A 477 4.52 -10.51 -1.06
CA TRP A 477 3.46 -10.20 -2.02
C TRP A 477 2.77 -11.45 -2.55
N VAL A 478 3.38 -12.63 -2.52
CA VAL A 478 2.80 -13.87 -3.06
C VAL A 478 1.53 -14.28 -2.28
N PRO A 479 1.50 -14.36 -0.93
CA PRO A 479 0.24 -14.59 -0.20
C PRO A 479 -0.81 -13.51 -0.44
N ARG A 480 -0.40 -12.25 -0.67
CA ARG A 480 -1.33 -11.13 -0.92
C ARG A 480 -1.91 -11.14 -2.33
N ALA A 481 -1.15 -11.57 -3.33
CA ALA A 481 -1.63 -11.80 -4.68
C ALA A 481 -2.56 -13.02 -4.74
N LEU A 482 -2.17 -14.14 -4.10
CA LEU A 482 -3.04 -15.32 -3.94
C LEU A 482 -4.34 -14.94 -3.24
N THR A 483 -4.27 -14.22 -2.11
CA THR A 483 -5.44 -13.65 -1.41
C THR A 483 -6.35 -12.83 -2.33
N ALA A 484 -5.78 -11.91 -3.10
CA ALA A 484 -6.56 -11.07 -4.02
C ALA A 484 -7.24 -11.90 -5.12
N VAL A 485 -6.58 -12.96 -5.60
CA VAL A 485 -7.19 -13.95 -6.49
C VAL A 485 -8.30 -14.72 -5.78
N THR A 486 -8.10 -15.27 -4.58
CA THR A 486 -9.14 -15.98 -3.80
C THR A 486 -10.41 -15.13 -3.63
N VAL A 487 -10.24 -13.85 -3.28
CA VAL A 487 -11.35 -12.91 -3.08
C VAL A 487 -12.02 -12.54 -4.41
N TYR A 488 -11.26 -12.36 -5.50
CA TYR A 488 -11.82 -12.14 -6.84
C TYR A 488 -12.60 -13.35 -7.37
N LEU A 489 -12.10 -14.57 -7.15
CA LEU A 489 -12.78 -15.82 -7.50
C LEU A 489 -14.10 -15.95 -6.74
N ASN A 490 -14.09 -15.71 -5.43
CA ASN A 490 -15.30 -15.73 -4.60
C ASN A 490 -16.28 -14.60 -4.95
N TRP A 491 -15.78 -13.41 -5.29
CA TRP A 491 -16.60 -12.30 -5.78
C TRP A 491 -17.32 -12.64 -7.08
N ASN A 492 -16.70 -13.39 -7.99
CA ASN A 492 -17.34 -13.87 -9.23
C ASN A 492 -18.11 -15.19 -9.06
N ALA A 493 -18.20 -15.74 -7.84
CA ALA A 493 -18.86 -17.03 -7.59
C ALA A 493 -20.38 -16.96 -7.43
N SER A 494 -20.94 -15.76 -7.20
CA SER A 494 -22.39 -15.50 -7.17
C SER A 494 -22.75 -14.41 -8.17
N ASP A 495 -23.99 -14.41 -8.66
CA ASP A 495 -24.47 -13.38 -9.59
C ASP A 495 -25.28 -12.26 -8.92
N SER A 496 -25.73 -12.49 -7.69
CA SER A 496 -26.38 -11.48 -6.84
C SER A 496 -25.36 -10.58 -6.15
N THR A 497 -25.58 -9.26 -6.13
CA THR A 497 -24.64 -8.30 -5.49
C THR A 497 -24.43 -8.55 -4.00
N SER A 498 -25.46 -9.01 -3.30
CA SER A 498 -25.38 -9.46 -1.90
C SER A 498 -24.57 -10.75 -1.75
N GLY A 499 -24.75 -11.74 -2.63
CA GLY A 499 -23.97 -12.98 -2.63
C GLY A 499 -22.49 -12.75 -2.93
N ARG A 500 -22.17 -11.89 -3.91
CA ARG A 500 -20.78 -11.47 -4.22
C ARG A 500 -20.11 -10.87 -2.99
N LEU A 501 -20.81 -9.98 -2.29
CA LEU A 501 -20.34 -9.38 -1.04
C LEU A 501 -20.15 -10.44 0.06
N GLY A 502 -21.08 -11.39 0.18
CA GLY A 502 -21.07 -12.47 1.16
C GLY A 502 -19.86 -13.41 1.02
N HIS A 503 -19.68 -14.05 -0.14
CA HIS A 503 -18.56 -14.97 -0.38
C HIS A 503 -17.19 -14.27 -0.30
N ALA A 504 -17.10 -13.02 -0.75
CA ALA A 504 -15.88 -12.21 -0.60
C ALA A 504 -15.60 -11.84 0.87
N ALA A 505 -16.61 -11.44 1.65
CA ALA A 505 -16.43 -11.13 3.08
C ALA A 505 -16.05 -12.36 3.90
N LEU A 506 -16.67 -13.51 3.60
CA LEU A 506 -16.41 -14.81 4.22
C LEU A 506 -14.95 -15.24 4.05
N THR A 507 -14.39 -15.07 2.85
CA THR A 507 -12.98 -15.40 2.57
C THR A 507 -12.00 -14.33 3.06
N LEU A 508 -12.37 -13.05 3.02
CA LEU A 508 -11.61 -11.97 3.67
C LEU A 508 -11.47 -12.18 5.18
N LEU A 509 -12.46 -12.78 5.85
CA LEU A 509 -12.40 -13.03 7.29
C LEU A 509 -11.30 -14.05 7.66
N TRP A 510 -11.16 -15.13 6.88
CA TRP A 510 -10.07 -16.12 7.03
C TRP A 510 -8.69 -15.51 6.73
N VAL A 511 -8.60 -14.68 5.69
CA VAL A 511 -7.41 -13.91 5.34
C VAL A 511 -6.99 -12.98 6.49
N VAL A 512 -7.95 -12.27 7.09
CA VAL A 512 -7.68 -11.40 8.25
C VAL A 512 -7.20 -12.23 9.44
N PHE A 513 -7.81 -13.38 9.73
CA PHE A 513 -7.37 -14.25 10.82
C PHE A 513 -5.94 -14.79 10.62
N SER A 514 -5.60 -15.22 9.40
CA SER A 514 -4.27 -15.75 9.07
C SER A 514 -3.17 -14.66 9.03
N GLU A 515 -3.48 -13.44 8.56
CA GLU A 515 -2.58 -12.28 8.68
C GLU A 515 -2.40 -11.88 10.16
N ILE A 516 -3.44 -11.91 11.00
CA ILE A 516 -3.34 -11.67 12.45
C ILE A 516 -2.43 -12.71 13.11
N ALA A 517 -2.64 -14.01 12.86
CA ALA A 517 -1.81 -15.08 13.40
C ALA A 517 -0.34 -14.91 12.97
N SER A 518 -0.11 -14.59 11.69
CA SER A 518 1.22 -14.31 11.14
C SER A 518 1.87 -13.06 11.74
N HIS A 519 1.09 -12.01 11.99
CA HIS A 519 1.55 -10.78 12.63
C HIS A 519 1.94 -11.02 14.10
N VAL A 520 1.14 -11.76 14.86
CA VAL A 520 1.44 -12.15 16.25
C VAL A 520 2.72 -13.00 16.31
N TYR A 521 2.86 -13.99 15.42
CA TYR A 521 4.05 -14.84 15.36
C TYR A 521 5.31 -14.07 14.93
N ALA A 522 5.21 -13.24 13.90
CA ALA A 522 6.31 -12.36 13.45
C ALA A 522 6.69 -11.31 14.50
N THR A 523 5.74 -10.84 15.32
CA THR A 523 6.02 -9.89 16.42
C THR A 523 6.67 -10.59 17.62
N ARG A 524 6.22 -11.79 18.00
CA ARG A 524 6.91 -12.63 19.00
C ARG A 524 8.35 -12.94 18.56
N ILE A 525 8.57 -13.33 17.31
CA ILE A 525 9.93 -13.55 16.77
C ILE A 525 10.72 -12.23 16.71
N GLY A 526 10.10 -11.12 16.31
CA GLY A 526 10.74 -9.81 16.27
C GLY A 526 11.30 -9.37 17.63
N ALA A 527 10.54 -9.57 18.70
CA ALA A 527 10.98 -9.33 20.07
C ALA A 527 12.09 -10.31 20.52
N VAL A 528 11.98 -11.60 20.19
CA VAL A 528 12.96 -12.63 20.57
C VAL A 528 14.29 -12.51 19.81
N THR A 529 14.28 -12.00 18.57
CA THR A 529 15.49 -11.94 17.72
C THR A 529 16.32 -10.67 17.93
N GLY A 530 15.92 -9.77 18.84
CA GLY A 530 16.72 -8.60 19.26
C GLY A 530 17.03 -7.52 18.20
N LYS A 531 16.66 -7.73 16.93
CA LYS A 531 16.95 -6.80 15.82
C LYS A 531 16.22 -5.47 16.00
N LYS A 532 16.92 -4.45 16.50
CA LYS A 532 16.52 -3.03 16.47
C LYS A 532 16.33 -2.56 15.03
N ARG A 533 15.18 -2.85 14.42
CA ARG A 533 14.80 -2.27 13.12
C ARG A 533 14.62 -0.77 13.31
N MET A 534 15.24 0.02 12.43
CA MET A 534 15.13 1.49 12.48
C MET A 534 13.65 1.93 12.48
N GLU A 535 13.27 2.67 13.51
CA GLU A 535 11.89 3.02 13.81
C GLU A 535 11.28 3.89 12.70
N THR A 536 10.04 3.57 12.33
CA THR A 536 9.34 4.30 11.28
C THR A 536 8.73 5.58 11.85
N VAL A 537 9.16 6.73 11.32
CA VAL A 537 8.60 8.04 11.69
C VAL A 537 7.06 8.03 11.64
N ARG A 538 6.41 8.48 12.73
CA ARG A 538 4.95 8.49 12.89
C ARG A 538 4.22 9.04 11.64
N ARG A 539 3.25 8.27 11.13
CA ARG A 539 2.47 8.60 9.91
C ARG A 539 1.80 9.97 9.96
N SER A 540 1.31 10.40 11.12
CA SER A 540 0.70 11.74 11.30
C SER A 540 1.68 12.88 10.95
N ARG A 541 2.98 12.71 11.21
CA ARG A 541 4.00 13.74 10.91
C ARG A 541 4.31 13.85 9.42
N TRP A 542 4.13 12.76 8.65
CA TRP A 542 4.22 12.81 7.19
C TRP A 542 3.10 13.64 6.57
N ILE A 543 1.91 13.65 7.18
CA ILE A 543 0.76 14.46 6.75
C ILE A 543 0.95 15.92 7.18
N LEU A 544 1.23 16.16 8.47
CA LEU A 544 1.30 17.51 9.05
C LEU A 544 2.59 18.28 8.72
N ALA A 545 3.69 17.58 8.41
CA ALA A 545 4.99 18.19 8.16
C ALA A 545 5.85 17.34 7.18
N PRO A 546 5.44 17.15 5.92
CA PRO A 546 6.10 16.25 4.98
C PRO A 546 7.59 16.60 4.75
N ILE A 547 7.92 17.87 4.50
CA ILE A 547 9.30 18.29 4.18
C ILE A 547 10.24 18.17 5.40
N PRO A 548 9.89 18.66 6.62
CA PRO A 548 10.67 18.38 7.83
C PRO A 548 10.82 16.89 8.12
N THR A 549 9.77 16.09 7.90
CA THR A 549 9.77 14.65 8.15
C THR A 549 10.68 13.89 7.17
N ALA A 550 10.69 14.28 5.89
CA ALA A 550 11.62 13.74 4.90
C ALA A 550 13.09 14.07 5.25
N ARG A 551 13.37 15.29 5.71
CA ARG A 551 14.70 15.70 6.19
C ARG A 551 15.13 14.89 7.43
N LEU A 552 14.23 14.67 8.39
CA LEU A 552 14.50 13.86 9.57
C LEU A 552 14.79 12.40 9.20
N ARG A 553 13.93 11.77 8.38
CA ARG A 553 14.15 10.39 7.93
C ARG A 553 15.46 10.25 7.12
N ARG A 554 15.84 11.24 6.31
CA ARG A 554 17.14 11.26 5.62
C ARG A 554 18.30 11.26 6.62
N ARG A 555 18.21 12.00 7.73
CA ARG A 555 19.22 11.95 8.80
C ARG A 555 19.24 10.63 9.55
N MET A 556 18.08 10.06 9.90
CA MET A 556 18.02 8.73 10.53
C MET A 556 18.74 7.68 9.68
N ILE A 557 18.53 7.71 8.36
CA ILE A 557 19.20 6.80 7.41
C ILE A 557 20.70 7.10 7.29
N LEU A 558 21.11 8.37 7.19
CA LEU A 558 22.52 8.75 6.99
C LEU A 558 23.40 8.65 8.25
N TRP A 559 22.80 8.65 9.43
CA TRP A 559 23.49 8.62 10.74
C TRP A 559 23.12 7.37 11.56
N GLU A 560 22.48 6.39 10.92
CA GLU A 560 22.02 5.10 11.48
C GLU A 560 21.26 5.20 12.82
N ILE A 561 20.56 6.32 13.04
CA ILE A 561 19.80 6.58 14.27
C ILE A 561 18.55 5.69 14.27
N THR A 562 18.67 4.54 14.93
CA THR A 562 17.62 3.51 14.92
C THR A 562 16.34 3.91 15.66
N SER A 563 16.37 4.86 16.60
CA SER A 563 15.15 5.38 17.26
C SER A 563 14.64 6.68 16.65
N TYR A 564 13.31 6.75 16.47
CA TYR A 564 12.60 7.95 16.07
C TYR A 564 12.62 9.02 17.17
N ASP A 565 12.56 8.62 18.44
CA ASP A 565 12.50 9.53 19.58
C ASP A 565 13.86 10.19 19.84
N GLU A 566 14.94 9.41 19.72
CA GLU A 566 16.31 9.92 19.71
C GLU A 566 16.52 10.92 18.55
N ALA A 567 16.08 10.57 17.34
CA ALA A 567 16.18 11.45 16.18
C ALA A 567 15.36 12.75 16.31
N LEU A 568 14.19 12.69 16.96
CA LEU A 568 13.40 13.87 17.31
C LEU A 568 14.11 14.73 18.37
N THR A 569 14.68 14.10 19.40
CA THR A 569 15.44 14.77 20.48
C THR A 569 16.65 15.52 19.92
N ARG A 570 17.46 14.88 19.06
CA ARG A 570 18.59 15.54 18.39
C ARG A 570 18.14 16.74 17.52
N LEU A 571 16.97 16.66 16.89
CA LEU A 571 16.40 17.77 16.10
C LEU A 571 15.88 18.92 17.01
N GLN A 572 15.32 18.61 18.17
CA GLN A 572 14.93 19.60 19.17
C GLN A 572 16.16 20.32 19.76
N GLN A 573 17.20 19.58 20.13
CA GLN A 573 18.50 20.12 20.57
C GLN A 573 19.12 21.06 19.52
N GLU A 574 19.20 20.62 18.26
CA GLU A 574 19.68 21.45 17.14
C GLU A 574 18.84 22.72 16.92
N THR A 575 17.54 22.67 17.22
CA THR A 575 16.62 23.81 17.11
C THR A 575 16.78 24.77 18.29
N TRP A 576 16.94 24.27 19.51
CA TRP A 576 17.18 25.05 20.72
C TRP A 576 18.55 25.75 20.69
N LEU A 577 19.62 25.03 20.30
CA LEU A 577 20.94 25.64 20.09
C LEU A 577 20.90 26.77 19.04
N ARG A 578 20.06 26.65 18.00
CA ARG A 578 19.82 27.73 17.01
C ARG A 578 18.95 28.89 17.49
N ALA A 579 18.20 28.71 18.57
CA ALA A 579 17.49 29.79 19.23
C ALA A 579 18.48 30.53 20.13
N ARG A 580 19.15 29.80 21.03
CA ARG A 580 20.17 30.33 21.95
C ARG A 580 21.29 31.09 21.24
N LEU A 581 21.84 30.56 20.14
CA LEU A 581 22.88 31.28 19.39
C LEU A 581 22.36 32.56 18.69
N ARG A 582 21.08 32.65 18.35
CA ARG A 582 20.47 33.90 17.83
C ARG A 582 20.18 34.91 18.95
N GLU A 583 19.94 34.43 20.16
CA GLU A 583 19.74 35.25 21.35
C GLU A 583 21.08 35.85 21.81
N GLU A 584 22.11 35.02 21.98
CA GLU A 584 23.45 35.45 22.40
C GLU A 584 24.18 36.31 21.33
N HIS A 585 24.08 35.97 20.04
CA HIS A 585 24.88 36.60 18.97
C HIS A 585 24.06 37.36 17.90
N GLY A 586 22.74 37.46 18.08
CA GLY A 586 21.85 38.18 17.17
C GLY A 586 21.70 37.58 15.77
N LEU A 587 21.29 38.42 14.81
CA LEU A 587 21.07 38.02 13.41
C LEU A 587 22.35 37.47 12.73
N LEU A 588 23.52 37.92 13.16
CA LEU A 588 24.83 37.55 12.60
C LEU A 588 25.50 36.37 13.33
N TRP A 589 24.77 35.60 14.14
CA TRP A 589 25.32 34.48 14.94
C TRP A 589 26.21 33.49 14.18
N ARG A 590 25.97 33.24 12.89
CA ARG A 590 26.82 32.35 12.08
C ARG A 590 28.27 32.85 11.91
N TRP A 591 28.45 34.16 11.99
CA TRP A 591 29.72 34.88 11.86
C TRP A 591 30.32 35.23 13.23
N LYS A 592 29.47 35.56 14.22
CA LYS A 592 29.88 35.97 15.57
C LYS A 592 30.12 34.82 16.56
N ALA A 593 29.39 33.71 16.45
CA ALA A 593 29.51 32.62 17.42
C ALA A 593 30.87 31.89 17.29
N PRO A 594 31.56 31.60 18.41
CA PRO A 594 32.79 30.81 18.45
C PRO A 594 32.74 29.50 17.66
N LEU A 595 33.91 29.05 17.19
CA LEU A 595 34.02 27.85 16.35
C LEU A 595 33.39 26.62 17.02
N GLU A 596 33.66 26.40 18.30
CA GLU A 596 33.12 25.32 19.11
C GLU A 596 31.59 25.30 19.12
N GLN A 597 30.95 26.43 19.45
CA GLN A 597 29.50 26.56 19.51
C GLN A 597 28.83 26.22 18.16
N ARG A 598 29.47 26.61 17.05
CA ARG A 598 29.04 26.25 15.68
C ARG A 598 29.32 24.77 15.35
N MET A 599 30.36 24.16 15.93
CA MET A 599 30.69 22.74 15.76
C MET A 599 29.78 21.83 16.58
N THR A 600 29.42 22.16 17.82
CA THR A 600 28.38 21.44 18.59
C THR A 600 27.06 21.38 17.81
N LEU A 601 26.67 22.48 17.16
CA LEU A 601 25.48 22.51 16.31
C LEU A 601 25.61 21.65 15.03
N LYS A 602 26.83 21.37 14.58
CA LYS A 602 27.12 20.57 13.37
C LYS A 602 27.30 19.08 13.66
N LEU A 603 27.82 18.74 14.84
CA LEU A 603 28.23 17.39 15.25
C LEU A 603 27.28 16.75 16.28
N GLY A 604 26.44 17.53 16.97
CA GLY A 604 25.52 17.08 18.02
C GLY A 604 26.15 17.07 19.42
N SER A 605 27.43 16.75 19.51
CA SER A 605 28.30 16.99 20.65
C SER A 605 29.65 17.53 20.15
N ALA A 606 30.42 18.20 21.01
CA ALA A 606 31.86 18.30 20.78
C ALA A 606 32.46 16.89 20.92
N PRO A 607 33.31 16.41 19.99
CA PRO A 607 34.12 15.23 20.26
C PRO A 607 35.13 15.61 21.34
N ALA A 608 35.32 14.75 22.34
CA ALA A 608 36.23 15.04 23.47
C ALA A 608 37.65 15.43 23.00
N ALA A 609 38.14 14.80 21.93
CA ALA A 609 39.40 15.10 21.27
C ALA A 609 39.54 16.53 20.68
N LEU A 610 38.50 17.37 20.70
CA LEU A 610 38.62 18.82 20.42
C LEU A 610 38.65 19.68 21.69
N ALA A 611 38.07 19.22 22.81
CA ALA A 611 38.05 19.97 24.05
C ALA A 611 39.47 20.14 24.63
N ASP A 612 40.30 19.10 24.55
CA ASP A 612 41.71 19.12 24.96
C ASP A 612 42.63 20.02 24.10
N THR A 613 42.11 20.67 23.05
CA THR A 613 42.93 21.47 22.09
C THR A 613 42.54 22.95 22.00
N LEU A 614 41.64 23.43 22.86
CA LEU A 614 41.09 24.79 22.80
C LEU A 614 41.07 25.54 24.15
N THR A 615 42.06 25.27 25.02
CA THR A 615 42.36 26.06 26.22
C THR A 615 43.58 26.98 26.01
N PRO A 616 43.38 28.27 25.68
CA PRO A 616 44.44 29.27 25.69
C PRO A 616 44.37 30.14 26.97
N ASP A 617 45.04 29.71 28.04
CA ASP A 617 45.23 30.52 29.25
C ASP A 617 46.72 30.86 29.46
N ASP A 618 47.04 32.14 29.20
CA ASP A 618 48.03 33.06 29.78
C ASP A 618 49.41 32.60 30.32
N ALA A 619 50.35 33.57 30.27
CA ALA A 619 51.74 33.40 30.66
C ALA A 619 52.12 34.17 31.95
N HIS A 620 53.21 33.71 32.58
CA HIS A 620 54.09 34.38 33.54
C HIS A 620 53.81 34.27 35.07
N THR A 621 54.64 33.42 35.72
CA THR A 621 55.18 33.55 37.11
C THR A 621 54.18 33.44 38.28
N ILE A 622 54.46 32.79 39.44
CA ILE A 622 55.67 32.45 40.26
C ILE A 622 55.37 31.07 40.93
N GLU A 623 56.23 30.07 41.24
CA GLU A 623 57.71 29.83 41.26
C GLU A 623 58.01 28.32 40.94
N ARG A 624 59.12 27.97 40.25
CA ARG A 624 60.40 27.36 40.76
C ARG A 624 60.37 25.88 41.25
N VAL A 625 61.28 25.07 40.66
CA VAL A 625 61.88 23.78 41.15
C VAL A 625 60.91 22.58 41.16
N GLU A 626 60.98 21.70 40.14
CA GLU A 626 61.70 20.40 40.11
C GLU A 626 60.84 19.26 40.72
N GLU A 627 60.92 18.00 40.28
CA GLU A 627 61.84 17.33 39.33
C GLU A 627 61.09 16.26 38.49
N SER A 628 61.71 15.77 37.42
CA SER A 628 61.46 14.50 36.67
C SER A 628 60.06 13.82 36.70
N GLY A 629 59.47 13.41 35.57
CA GLY A 629 59.97 13.39 34.19
C GLY A 629 59.42 12.18 33.42
N ASP A 630 58.92 12.44 32.21
CA ASP A 630 58.67 11.55 31.05
C ASP A 630 58.18 10.10 31.30
N ALA A 631 56.94 9.70 30.97
CA ALA A 631 56.23 9.74 29.67
C ALA A 631 56.65 8.61 28.68
N HIS A 632 55.83 8.42 27.65
CA HIS A 632 55.86 7.35 26.63
C HIS A 632 55.41 5.95 27.12
N ASP A 633 54.76 5.11 26.32
CA ASP A 633 53.79 5.36 25.22
C ASP A 633 53.13 4.02 24.81
N ALA A 634 52.30 4.06 23.76
CA ALA A 634 52.08 2.97 22.80
C ALA A 634 51.50 1.61 23.27
N HIS A 635 50.30 1.32 22.76
CA HIS A 635 49.93 -0.02 22.28
C HIS A 635 51.01 -0.54 21.31
N PRO A 636 51.37 -1.85 21.30
CA PRO A 636 50.43 -2.89 20.86
C PRO A 636 50.60 -4.28 21.51
N GLU A 637 49.77 -5.26 21.12
CA GLU A 637 50.22 -6.39 20.28
C GLU A 637 49.06 -7.31 19.85
N MET A 638 49.31 -8.17 18.87
CA MET A 638 48.43 -9.25 18.43
C MET A 638 49.13 -10.61 18.58
N SER A 639 48.32 -11.67 18.67
CA SER A 639 48.68 -13.04 18.27
C SER A 639 49.78 -13.77 19.07
N ALA A 640 49.33 -14.70 19.93
CA ALA A 640 50.04 -15.97 20.13
C ALA A 640 49.12 -17.12 19.70
N LEU A 641 49.62 -17.99 18.82
CA LEU A 641 48.93 -19.19 18.34
C LEU A 641 49.39 -20.41 19.13
N THR A 642 48.46 -21.31 19.47
CA THR A 642 48.78 -22.72 19.75
C THR A 642 47.76 -23.61 19.05
N SER A 643 48.21 -24.43 18.10
CA SER A 643 47.40 -25.43 17.39
C SER A 643 47.26 -26.72 18.20
N GLY A 644 46.12 -27.42 18.05
CA GLY A 644 45.91 -28.75 18.61
C GLY A 644 44.56 -29.33 18.18
N ASP A 645 44.61 -30.41 17.41
CA ASP A 645 43.51 -31.12 16.77
C ASP A 645 42.30 -31.37 17.69
N ALA A 646 41.05 -31.14 17.28
CA ALA A 646 40.33 -31.70 16.13
C ALA A 646 39.94 -33.18 16.32
N ASP A 647 38.77 -33.39 16.92
CA ASP A 647 37.92 -34.54 16.61
C ASP A 647 36.45 -34.08 16.60
N GLY A 648 35.59 -34.66 15.77
CA GLY A 648 34.31 -34.03 15.44
C GLY A 648 33.16 -34.97 15.11
N GLU A 649 32.12 -34.97 15.95
CA GLU A 649 30.85 -35.64 15.66
C GLU A 649 29.72 -34.67 15.30
N ARG A 650 28.84 -35.14 14.42
CA ARG A 650 27.72 -34.38 13.85
C ARG A 650 26.40 -34.95 14.37
N GLU A 651 25.68 -34.23 15.22
CA GLU A 651 24.28 -34.59 15.50
C GLU A 651 23.29 -33.85 14.59
N ARG A 652 22.38 -34.63 14.00
CA ARG A 652 21.32 -34.16 13.09
C ARG A 652 20.00 -34.10 13.86
N PRO A 653 19.30 -32.95 13.96
CA PRO A 653 17.96 -32.93 14.51
C PRO A 653 16.97 -33.50 13.46
N ALA A 654 16.45 -34.70 13.70
CA ALA A 654 15.55 -35.38 12.76
C ALA A 654 14.29 -35.95 13.43
N LEU A 655 13.14 -35.55 12.89
CA LEU A 655 11.84 -36.26 12.94
C LEU A 655 11.24 -36.60 14.32
N THR A 656 10.33 -35.73 14.80
CA THR A 656 9.14 -36.19 15.55
C THR A 656 7.90 -36.12 14.65
N ARG A 657 7.40 -37.29 14.24
CA ARG A 657 6.08 -37.48 13.60
C ARG A 657 5.10 -37.98 14.66
N GLY A 658 3.88 -37.45 14.68
CA GLY A 658 2.85 -37.73 15.69
C GLY A 658 1.87 -36.55 15.75
N ALA A 659 0.93 -36.38 14.82
CA ALA A 659 -0.10 -37.31 14.31
C ALA A 659 -1.27 -37.49 15.29
N ARG A 660 -2.49 -37.41 14.74
CA ARG A 660 -3.77 -37.33 15.45
C ARG A 660 -4.28 -38.71 15.88
N ALA A 661 -5.03 -38.80 16.98
CA ALA A 661 -6.22 -39.66 17.06
C ALA A 661 -7.11 -39.30 18.26
N SER A 662 -8.34 -38.86 17.98
CA SER A 662 -9.52 -38.93 18.87
C SER A 662 -10.75 -38.61 18.01
N GLU A 663 -11.86 -39.35 18.00
CA GLU A 663 -12.21 -40.65 18.59
C GLU A 663 -13.26 -41.32 17.67
N ARG A 664 -13.43 -42.64 17.76
CA ARG A 664 -14.70 -43.33 17.44
C ARG A 664 -14.91 -44.44 18.46
N PRO A 665 -16.17 -44.77 18.82
CA PRO A 665 -16.49 -45.74 19.85
C PRO A 665 -16.31 -47.20 19.37
N ASP A 666 -16.23 -48.08 20.35
CA ASP A 666 -15.80 -49.48 20.22
C ASP A 666 -16.87 -50.45 19.72
N GLY A 667 -16.41 -51.65 19.32
CA GLY A 667 -17.23 -52.82 19.02
C GLY A 667 -16.35 -54.02 18.62
N ASP A 668 -16.33 -55.03 19.50
CA ASP A 668 -15.78 -56.39 19.31
C ASP A 668 -14.32 -56.55 18.79
N ASP A 669 -13.39 -56.84 19.71
CA ASP A 669 -12.83 -58.21 19.83
C ASP A 669 -11.81 -58.31 20.99
N ASP A 670 -12.20 -59.00 22.07
CA ASP A 670 -11.37 -59.24 23.27
C ASP A 670 -10.66 -60.60 23.21
N ALA A 671 -9.40 -60.62 22.76
CA ALA A 671 -8.39 -61.63 23.14
C ALA A 671 -6.97 -61.15 22.80
N HIS A 672 -6.03 -61.28 23.75
CA HIS A 672 -4.58 -60.94 23.69
C HIS A 672 -4.10 -59.58 24.27
N ARG A 673 -4.72 -59.08 25.35
CA ARG A 673 -4.13 -58.00 26.17
C ARG A 673 -4.12 -58.32 27.66
N ALA A 674 -3.27 -59.28 28.04
CA ALA A 674 -3.13 -59.76 29.42
C ALA A 674 -1.71 -59.54 30.00
N ASP A 675 -1.05 -58.43 29.63
CA ASP A 675 0.09 -57.89 30.39
C ASP A 675 0.34 -56.41 30.05
N GLY A 676 1.03 -55.67 30.92
CA GLY A 676 1.67 -54.38 30.55
C GLY A 676 1.14 -53.05 31.12
N HIS A 677 0.18 -53.03 32.06
CA HIS A 677 -0.25 -51.78 32.74
C HIS A 677 -0.03 -51.81 34.26
N ARG A 678 1.25 -51.78 34.65
CA ARG A 678 1.67 -51.45 36.02
C ARG A 678 1.20 -50.04 36.37
N THR A 679 0.61 -49.86 37.55
CA THR A 679 0.12 -48.57 38.05
C THR A 679 1.27 -47.57 38.23
N ARG A 680 0.95 -46.27 38.36
CA ARG A 680 1.98 -45.25 38.66
C ARG A 680 2.75 -45.59 39.94
N SER A 681 2.06 -46.03 40.99
CA SER A 681 2.65 -46.51 42.24
C SER A 681 3.62 -47.69 42.06
N GLU A 682 3.30 -48.65 41.20
CA GLU A 682 4.18 -49.79 40.92
C GLU A 682 5.37 -49.39 40.04
N THR A 683 5.17 -48.43 39.13
CA THR A 683 6.25 -47.84 38.31
C THR A 683 7.26 -47.09 39.17
N ASP A 684 6.75 -46.27 40.11
CA ASP A 684 7.56 -45.53 41.08
C ASP A 684 8.33 -46.53 41.99
N ALA A 685 7.66 -47.55 42.53
CA ALA A 685 8.27 -48.57 43.38
C ALA A 685 9.31 -49.46 42.64
N LEU A 686 9.13 -49.74 41.35
CA LEU A 686 10.14 -50.40 40.53
C LEU A 686 11.35 -49.51 40.26
N THR A 687 11.16 -48.20 40.13
CA THR A 687 12.27 -47.25 40.00
C THR A 687 13.07 -47.16 41.29
N GLU A 688 12.41 -47.15 42.46
CA GLU A 688 13.04 -47.20 43.77
C GLU A 688 13.90 -48.47 43.96
N ARG A 689 13.34 -49.66 43.67
CA ARG A 689 14.11 -50.93 43.69
C ARG A 689 15.31 -50.95 42.74
N ARG A 690 15.19 -50.34 41.54
CA ARG A 690 16.31 -50.18 40.59
C ARG A 690 17.39 -49.26 41.15
N HIS A 691 17.03 -48.16 41.81
CA HIS A 691 17.98 -47.28 42.49
C HIS A 691 18.68 -48.01 43.65
N ASP A 692 17.98 -48.83 44.43
CA ASP A 692 18.58 -49.60 45.53
C ASP A 692 19.55 -50.70 45.05
N ARG A 693 19.24 -51.44 43.98
CA ARG A 693 20.22 -52.39 43.39
C ARG A 693 21.46 -51.67 42.87
N ILE A 694 21.33 -50.45 42.34
CA ILE A 694 22.48 -49.62 41.92
C ILE A 694 23.27 -49.09 43.14
N ARG A 695 22.61 -48.72 44.25
CA ARG A 695 23.29 -48.34 45.51
C ARG A 695 24.09 -49.51 46.08
N LEU A 696 23.54 -50.73 46.05
CA LEU A 696 24.25 -51.96 46.42
C LEU A 696 25.46 -52.21 45.49
N LEU A 697 25.30 -52.06 44.17
CA LEU A 697 26.39 -52.22 43.20
C LEU A 697 27.56 -51.24 43.45
N TYR A 698 27.28 -50.02 43.94
CA TYR A 698 28.32 -49.08 44.39
C TYR A 698 29.10 -49.62 45.60
N THR A 699 28.42 -50.24 46.57
CA THR A 699 29.08 -50.84 47.74
C THR A 699 29.80 -52.15 47.42
N GLU A 700 29.30 -52.94 46.47
CA GLU A 700 29.91 -54.20 46.01
C GLU A 700 31.20 -53.96 45.22
N LEU A 701 31.25 -52.94 44.37
CA LEU A 701 32.42 -52.64 43.53
C LEU A 701 33.44 -51.69 44.19
N GLY A 702 33.05 -50.92 45.21
CA GLY A 702 33.90 -49.88 45.83
C GLY A 702 34.28 -48.73 44.89
N ARG A 703 33.73 -48.69 43.67
CA ARG A 703 34.01 -47.69 42.62
C ARG A 703 32.74 -47.36 41.84
N ARG A 704 32.81 -46.34 40.98
CA ARG A 704 31.71 -46.00 40.06
C ARG A 704 31.42 -47.19 39.11
N PRO A 705 30.18 -47.69 39.04
CA PRO A 705 29.82 -48.78 38.14
C PRO A 705 29.73 -48.31 36.68
N GLN A 706 30.14 -49.18 35.77
CA GLN A 706 29.98 -49.04 34.32
C GLN A 706 28.53 -49.36 33.90
N TRP A 707 28.18 -48.98 32.67
CA TRP A 707 26.81 -49.15 32.17
C TRP A 707 26.45 -50.62 31.91
N THR A 708 27.44 -51.47 31.58
CA THR A 708 27.31 -52.93 31.49
C THR A 708 27.03 -53.55 32.85
N GLU A 709 27.85 -53.22 33.85
CA GLU A 709 27.70 -53.69 35.24
C GLU A 709 26.30 -53.36 35.80
N ILE A 710 25.76 -52.18 35.49
CA ILE A 710 24.38 -51.80 35.84
C ILE A 710 23.33 -52.61 35.08
N ARG A 711 23.48 -52.76 33.75
CA ARG A 711 22.57 -53.57 32.93
C ARG A 711 22.50 -55.00 33.47
N ASP A 712 23.65 -55.58 33.75
CA ASP A 712 23.79 -56.98 34.14
C ASP A 712 23.22 -57.21 35.56
N ALA A 713 23.59 -56.37 36.54
CA ALA A 713 23.07 -56.43 37.90
C ALA A 713 21.55 -56.14 38.02
N LEU A 714 20.97 -55.36 37.09
CA LEU A 714 19.50 -55.15 37.02
C LEU A 714 18.77 -56.29 36.30
N THR A 715 19.44 -56.99 35.38
CA THR A 715 18.87 -58.15 34.67
C THR A 715 18.90 -59.38 35.56
N GLU A 716 20.01 -59.64 36.25
CA GLU A 716 20.19 -60.68 37.27
C GLU A 716 19.16 -60.54 38.41
N ALA A 717 18.90 -59.32 38.87
CA ALA A 717 17.92 -59.04 39.92
C ALA A 717 16.45 -59.13 39.47
N GLY A 718 16.17 -59.47 38.20
CA GLY A 718 14.80 -59.49 37.65
C GLY A 718 14.11 -58.12 37.63
N LEU A 719 14.88 -57.03 37.66
CA LEU A 719 14.36 -55.65 37.74
C LEU A 719 14.19 -55.00 36.36
N SER A 720 14.46 -55.70 35.26
CA SER A 720 14.23 -55.22 33.89
C SER A 720 13.71 -56.32 32.99
N ASP A 721 12.52 -56.10 32.41
CA ASP A 721 11.89 -57.02 31.44
C ASP A 721 12.52 -56.91 30.03
N GLU A 722 13.31 -55.85 29.79
CA GLU A 722 14.03 -55.56 28.56
C GLU A 722 15.54 -55.30 28.82
N PRO A 723 16.44 -55.53 27.84
CA PRO A 723 17.87 -55.26 28.00
C PRO A 723 18.17 -53.76 28.17
N VAL A 724 18.65 -53.37 29.36
CA VAL A 724 18.88 -51.96 29.71
C VAL A 724 19.91 -51.31 28.78
N SER A 725 19.48 -50.31 28.01
CA SER A 725 20.33 -49.57 27.09
C SER A 725 21.32 -48.64 27.81
N ARG A 726 22.49 -48.40 27.20
CA ARG A 726 23.57 -47.53 27.76
C ARG A 726 23.07 -46.17 28.27
N PRO A 727 22.22 -45.40 27.55
CA PRO A 727 21.69 -44.13 28.05
C PRO A 727 20.76 -44.29 29.28
N THR A 728 20.04 -45.42 29.36
CA THR A 728 19.12 -45.71 30.47
C THR A 728 19.91 -46.07 31.74
N ALA A 729 20.92 -46.94 31.62
CA ALA A 729 21.83 -47.25 32.71
C ALA A 729 22.58 -46.00 33.22
N GLN A 730 23.04 -45.13 32.31
CA GLN A 730 23.66 -43.85 32.67
C GLN A 730 22.69 -42.91 33.41
N ARG A 731 21.43 -42.80 32.97
CA ARG A 731 20.40 -41.98 33.61
C ARG A 731 20.04 -42.49 35.01
N LEU A 732 19.86 -43.80 35.18
CA LEU A 732 19.58 -44.40 36.49
C LEU A 732 20.75 -44.20 37.46
N ARG A 733 22.01 -44.33 36.99
CA ARG A 733 23.20 -44.02 37.80
C ARG A 733 23.24 -42.55 38.20
N GLN A 734 22.97 -41.63 37.28
CA GLN A 734 22.93 -40.20 37.56
C GLN A 734 21.87 -39.86 38.63
N GLN A 735 20.66 -40.43 38.54
CA GLN A 735 19.62 -40.23 39.55
C GLN A 735 20.03 -40.73 40.94
N VAL A 736 20.77 -41.85 41.01
CA VAL A 736 21.32 -42.36 42.28
C VAL A 736 22.40 -41.42 42.81
N GLU A 737 23.33 -40.97 41.96
CA GLU A 737 24.38 -39.98 42.29
C GLU A 737 23.77 -38.66 42.81
N GLU A 738 22.75 -38.12 42.13
CA GLU A 738 21.99 -36.93 42.53
C GLU A 738 21.27 -37.15 43.87
N SER A 739 20.57 -38.28 44.06
CA SER A 739 19.89 -38.59 45.32
C SER A 739 20.83 -38.68 46.52
N ALA A 740 22.07 -39.14 46.31
CA ALA A 740 23.10 -39.21 47.34
C ALA A 740 23.70 -37.82 47.64
N GLN A 741 23.84 -36.96 46.63
CA GLN A 741 24.28 -35.57 46.82
C GLN A 741 23.23 -34.74 47.58
N ASP A 742 21.95 -34.85 47.23
CA ASP A 742 20.86 -34.19 47.96
C ASP A 742 20.80 -34.65 49.44
N ALA A 743 21.02 -35.93 49.72
CA ALA A 743 21.10 -36.45 51.08
C ALA A 743 22.30 -35.87 51.85
N LEU A 744 23.48 -35.74 51.22
CA LEU A 744 24.67 -35.13 51.81
C LEU A 744 24.51 -33.61 52.06
N VAL A 745 23.79 -32.90 51.17
CA VAL A 745 23.45 -31.49 51.37
C VAL A 745 22.44 -31.32 52.51
N GLY A 746 21.39 -32.16 52.57
CA GLY A 746 20.42 -32.17 53.66
C GLY A 746 21.05 -32.47 55.04
N ALA A 747 22.01 -33.39 55.08
CA ALA A 747 22.80 -33.68 56.28
C ALA A 747 23.65 -32.47 56.72
N LYS A 748 24.32 -31.78 55.78
CA LYS A 748 25.09 -30.55 56.07
C LYS A 748 24.22 -29.39 56.58
N VAL A 749 22.95 -29.32 56.19
CA VAL A 749 22.00 -28.30 56.69
C VAL A 749 21.45 -28.64 58.09
N SER A 750 21.58 -29.88 58.54
CA SER A 750 21.07 -30.34 59.85
C SER A 750 22.14 -30.46 60.95
N ALA A 751 23.39 -30.07 60.67
CA ALA A 751 24.47 -30.07 61.66
C ALA A 751 24.35 -28.84 62.59
N PRO A 752 24.19 -29.01 63.92
CA PRO A 752 24.15 -27.88 64.84
C PRO A 752 25.55 -27.28 65.03
N ALA A 753 25.63 -25.95 65.04
CA ALA A 753 26.88 -25.25 65.34
C ALA A 753 27.27 -25.43 66.81
N SER A 754 28.49 -25.88 67.06
CA SER A 754 29.18 -25.88 68.35
C SER A 754 30.69 -25.84 68.08
N ALA A 755 31.46 -25.38 69.06
CA ALA A 755 32.87 -24.98 68.92
C ALA A 755 33.82 -26.12 68.53
#